data_AF-A0A2G6NUS7-F1
#
_entry.id   AF-A0A2G6NUS7-F1
#
_cell.length_a   1.000
_cell.length_b   1.000
_cell.length_c   1.000
_cell.angle_alpha   90.00
_cell.angle_beta   90.00
_cell.angle_gamma   90.00
#
_symmetry.space_group_name_H-M   'P 1'
#
loop_
_entity.id
_entity.type
_entity.pdbx_description
1 polymer ?
#
loop_
_entity_poly.entity_id
_entity_poly.type
_entity_poly.pdbx_seq_one_letter_code
_entity_poly.pdbx_strand_id
1 'polypeptide(L)'
;MSSTRRPRRGGSPSSPCQWLRTGAENERELIQKNLHAVHAPLAKYDDPDVLGHTLMSRVLPLVSSPARYLGGELGATREGFDPAGTNILLGFPDAYEVGMSHQGLRILYHLLMDRPRTYCDIFCAPWPDAEQVLRAEGMPAFGLESRRPAGQFDVVGFSLGYELAYTNMLTMIDLAGSPQLAADRGEDDPIFIAGGSCTLNPTVVGPLLDVVFLGDGEDAVLDVAREIQAGKDAGESRAQLLARLRALPGAWWPGVQGQVSLRSVDDLARYPLPKALVPVMEPVHDRLALEVMRGCVRGCRFCQAGMITRPVRERNPADLVQAAREGVAASGVAEVSLLSLSTSDFSGLGQTVAGIQDALEGQHTNLALPSLRVNSVDEDLYERINRERPKNFTFAPEAGSQRLRDVINKNITEDDILNTARDAFKSGVKGVKLYFMCGLPTETNEDLDELVALVGKVVAIAPRGGSQVHVSVSPFSPKAHTPFQWAGQISREEITRRNNYLGKRLRRLKVKVGLRDGEVSFLECLLGLGDADLLPVVREAWRRGARFDGWTECFDFRFWEEALEACGVDPEPYLAPRDVEAPLPWDSVFGGVNRDFLAKDWKRAQHVKTLPDCRLEGSCYKCDGCDGDQHIFAQLTEMAEVAAQEAEPCGDLFDPRNEDPEKPGKEIRKWSVWRQQAAAKCWYRLEYRKTGDTVFLGHLDFQRQLQLALRRSGLPVAYSKGYHPHPLLKFGPPLPVGVAGLCENLDLALECQVPGLKDILNRQLPAGMRVIRARVSGAQTPPSIDKIVECFDYRAEVPGPAEGGLPPDVVAAACDAFLSCSTRVVTRHRPKGDIEVDVRAMVPTGGLVLDAEPTEEGAAVLRFTLRRSATGATIPVHDFLAALLGPELQGSLGDVRYCRVIRTGYFGRTNMGRRITPIQEVGETSHRFWLGRHFLG
;
A
#
# COMPACT_ATOMS: atom_id res chain seq x y z
N MET A 1 11.39 -27.56 -30.41
CA MET A 1 10.81 -27.03 -31.66
C MET A 1 9.68 -26.06 -31.31
N SER A 2 9.71 -24.88 -31.93
CA SER A 2 9.02 -23.63 -31.58
C SER A 2 7.55 -23.78 -31.17
N SER A 3 7.20 -23.34 -29.95
CA SER A 3 5.80 -23.06 -29.57
C SER A 3 5.60 -21.57 -29.38
N THR A 4 4.75 -21.01 -30.23
CA THR A 4 4.36 -19.61 -30.31
C THR A 4 3.45 -19.25 -29.13
N ARG A 5 3.98 -18.49 -28.16
CA ARG A 5 3.20 -17.86 -27.09
C ARG A 5 2.26 -16.81 -27.70
N ARG A 6 0.94 -17.04 -27.66
CA ARG A 6 -0.06 -15.98 -27.89
C ARG A 6 -0.12 -15.04 -26.67
N PRO A 7 -0.07 -13.71 -26.82
CA PRO A 7 -0.28 -12.79 -25.71
C PRO A 7 -1.75 -12.77 -25.30
N ARG A 8 -2.02 -12.81 -23.99
CA ARG A 8 -3.36 -12.60 -23.43
C ARG A 8 -3.77 -11.14 -23.61
N ARG A 9 -4.97 -10.94 -24.17
CA ARG A 9 -5.60 -9.63 -24.37
C ARG A 9 -6.08 -9.07 -23.03
N GLY A 10 -5.54 -7.91 -22.67
CA GLY A 10 -5.84 -7.14 -21.47
C GLY A 10 -4.76 -6.09 -21.26
N GLY A 11 -4.57 -5.22 -22.26
CA GLY A 11 -3.50 -4.22 -22.28
C GLY A 11 -3.75 -3.10 -21.28
N SER A 12 -3.03 -3.15 -20.16
CA SER A 12 -2.49 -1.95 -19.52
C SER A 12 -1.51 -1.27 -20.50
N PRO A 13 -1.45 0.08 -20.59
CA PRO A 13 -0.41 0.73 -21.36
C PRO A 13 0.95 0.30 -20.81
N SER A 14 1.82 -0.25 -21.66
CA SER A 14 3.23 -0.63 -21.41
C SER A 14 3.59 -0.84 -19.93
N SER A 15 3.73 -2.09 -19.49
CA SER A 15 4.14 -2.36 -18.10
C SER A 15 5.39 -1.52 -17.77
N PRO A 16 5.44 -0.79 -16.63
CA PRO A 16 6.59 0.00 -16.24
C PRO A 16 7.87 -0.83 -15.98
N CYS A 17 7.83 -2.17 -16.12
CA CYS A 17 9.01 -3.05 -16.13
C CYS A 17 9.20 -3.75 -17.49
N GLN A 18 8.40 -3.41 -18.52
CA GLN A 18 8.52 -4.00 -19.86
C GLN A 18 9.84 -3.60 -20.54
N TRP A 19 10.35 -2.39 -20.27
CA TRP A 19 11.63 -1.89 -20.78
C TRP A 19 12.85 -2.66 -20.21
N LEU A 20 12.80 -3.13 -18.95
CA LEU A 20 13.81 -4.05 -18.39
C LEU A 20 13.92 -5.34 -19.22
N ARG A 21 12.79 -5.77 -19.82
CA ARG A 21 12.70 -7.02 -20.58
C ARG A 21 12.94 -6.85 -22.08
N THR A 22 12.62 -5.70 -22.68
CA THR A 22 12.57 -5.54 -24.14
C THR A 22 13.74 -4.80 -24.80
N GLY A 23 14.67 -4.21 -24.03
CA GLY A 23 15.82 -3.50 -24.61
C GLY A 23 16.74 -4.42 -25.42
N ALA A 24 17.26 -3.93 -26.55
CA ALA A 24 18.39 -4.55 -27.24
C ALA A 24 19.58 -4.63 -26.27
N GLU A 25 20.51 -5.60 -26.45
CA GLU A 25 21.68 -5.78 -25.56
C GLU A 25 22.40 -4.46 -25.23
N ASN A 26 22.51 -3.54 -26.19
CA ASN A 26 23.13 -2.23 -26.03
C ASN A 26 22.36 -1.27 -25.09
N GLU A 27 21.03 -1.33 -25.02
CA GLU A 27 20.24 -0.52 -24.08
C GLU A 27 20.32 -1.10 -22.67
N ARG A 28 20.33 -2.44 -22.54
CA ARG A 28 20.57 -3.10 -21.24
C ARG A 28 21.94 -2.76 -20.68
N GLU A 29 22.99 -2.74 -21.50
CA GLU A 29 24.33 -2.32 -21.08
C GLU A 29 24.38 -0.85 -20.64
N LEU A 30 23.73 0.06 -21.36
CA LEU A 30 23.71 1.49 -21.01
C LEU A 30 22.91 1.75 -19.72
N ILE A 31 21.81 1.03 -19.52
CA ILE A 31 20.97 1.09 -18.32
C ILE A 31 21.69 0.48 -17.13
N GLN A 32 22.31 -0.70 -17.29
CA GLN A 32 23.19 -1.28 -16.30
C GLN A 32 24.26 -0.25 -15.91
N LYS A 33 24.95 0.35 -16.89
CA LYS A 33 25.99 1.35 -16.64
C LYS A 33 25.51 2.56 -15.81
N ASN A 34 24.26 3.01 -15.98
CA ASN A 34 23.67 4.11 -15.21
C ASN A 34 23.12 3.66 -13.84
N LEU A 35 22.59 2.44 -13.70
CA LEU A 35 22.17 1.86 -12.42
C LEU A 35 23.36 1.46 -11.52
N HIS A 36 24.52 1.16 -12.13
CA HIS A 36 25.77 0.82 -11.43
C HIS A 36 26.62 2.03 -11.05
N ALA A 37 26.30 3.23 -11.53
CA ALA A 37 27.05 4.42 -11.18
C ALA A 37 26.70 4.83 -9.75
N VAL A 38 27.55 4.43 -8.80
CA VAL A 38 27.49 4.91 -7.41
C VAL A 38 27.91 6.38 -7.45
N HIS A 39 26.93 7.26 -7.54
CA HIS A 39 27.12 8.69 -7.34
C HIS A 39 26.86 8.99 -5.87
N ALA A 40 27.87 9.53 -5.18
CA ALA A 40 27.63 10.15 -3.89
C ALA A 40 26.50 11.20 -4.07
N PRO A 41 25.49 11.22 -3.18
CA PRO A 41 24.44 12.22 -3.25
C PRO A 41 25.01 13.63 -3.33
N LEU A 42 24.37 14.51 -4.11
CA LEU A 42 24.82 15.88 -4.21
C LEU A 42 24.44 16.65 -2.95
N ALA A 43 25.44 17.29 -2.30
CA ALA A 43 25.25 18.07 -1.08
C ALA A 43 24.20 19.20 -1.18
N LYS A 44 23.86 19.66 -2.40
CA LYS A 44 22.77 20.63 -2.61
C LYS A 44 21.42 20.13 -2.09
N TYR A 45 21.23 18.82 -1.96
CA TYR A 45 19.99 18.21 -1.47
C TYR A 45 19.91 18.13 0.06
N ASP A 46 20.94 18.59 0.78
CA ASP A 46 20.86 18.72 2.25
C ASP A 46 19.85 19.79 2.68
N ASP A 47 19.54 20.73 1.77
CA ASP A 47 18.45 21.68 1.92
C ASP A 47 17.12 21.04 1.46
N PRO A 48 16.13 20.85 2.38
CA PRO A 48 14.85 20.24 2.03
C PRO A 48 14.03 21.06 1.02
N ASP A 49 14.23 22.38 0.94
CA ASP A 49 13.53 23.22 -0.04
C ASP A 49 14.11 23.00 -1.44
N VAL A 50 15.44 22.85 -1.56
CA VAL A 50 16.10 22.50 -2.83
C VAL A 50 15.72 21.08 -3.27
N LEU A 51 15.72 20.12 -2.34
CA LEU A 51 15.26 18.75 -2.62
C LEU A 51 13.81 18.77 -3.09
N GLY A 52 12.92 19.42 -2.34
CA GLY A 52 11.50 19.50 -2.67
C GLY A 52 11.23 20.17 -4.03
N HIS A 53 11.90 21.28 -4.32
CA HIS A 53 11.79 21.96 -5.60
C HIS A 53 12.27 21.08 -6.76
N THR A 54 13.42 20.42 -6.61
CA THR A 54 13.99 19.55 -7.64
C THR A 54 13.13 18.29 -7.84
N LEU A 55 12.63 17.70 -6.76
CA LEU A 55 11.73 16.55 -6.79
C LEU A 55 10.50 16.88 -7.66
N MET A 56 9.86 18.02 -7.40
CA MET A 56 8.67 18.45 -8.14
C MET A 56 8.95 18.84 -9.60
N SER A 57 10.10 19.45 -9.89
CA SER A 57 10.39 20.00 -11.22
C SER A 57 11.11 19.03 -12.16
N ARG A 58 11.88 18.07 -11.62
CA ARG A 58 12.78 17.20 -12.38
C ARG A 58 12.47 15.71 -12.23
N VAL A 59 12.02 15.28 -11.06
CA VAL A 59 11.82 13.85 -10.77
C VAL A 59 10.38 13.41 -11.04
N LEU A 60 9.42 13.98 -10.30
CA LEU A 60 8.01 13.60 -10.37
C LEU A 60 7.35 13.70 -11.76
N PRO A 61 7.73 14.65 -12.63
CA PRO A 61 7.18 14.70 -14.00
C PRO A 61 7.56 13.49 -14.86
N LEU A 62 8.67 12.81 -14.54
CA LEU A 62 9.21 11.72 -15.35
C LEU A 62 8.78 10.33 -14.91
N VAL A 63 8.34 10.16 -13.66
CA VAL A 63 7.99 8.86 -13.08
C VAL A 63 6.54 8.47 -13.34
N SER A 64 6.27 7.17 -13.44
CA SER A 64 4.95 6.63 -13.78
C SER A 64 3.89 6.81 -12.69
N SER A 65 4.30 6.78 -11.41
CA SER A 65 3.42 6.89 -10.24
C SER A 65 3.98 7.92 -9.24
N PRO A 66 3.92 9.23 -9.56
CA PRO A 66 4.55 10.27 -8.74
C PRO A 66 3.92 10.42 -7.35
N ALA A 67 2.66 9.98 -7.17
CA ALA A 67 1.98 10.02 -5.89
C ALA A 67 2.69 9.24 -4.77
N ARG A 68 3.55 8.26 -5.11
CA ARG A 68 4.34 7.46 -4.17
C ARG A 68 5.39 8.27 -3.38
N TYR A 69 5.73 9.47 -3.86
CA TYR A 69 6.87 10.24 -3.36
C TYR A 69 6.49 11.66 -2.91
N LEU A 70 5.19 11.96 -2.76
CA LEU A 70 4.72 13.32 -2.47
C LEU A 70 4.84 13.72 -1.00
N GLY A 71 4.53 12.78 -0.10
CA GLY A 71 4.10 13.08 1.26
C GLY A 71 2.77 13.83 1.29
N GLY A 72 2.40 14.35 2.46
CA GLY A 72 1.13 15.03 2.72
C GLY A 72 0.04 14.08 3.21
N GLU A 73 0.42 12.97 3.85
CA GLU A 73 -0.52 12.02 4.43
C GLU A 73 -1.34 12.68 5.56
N LEU A 74 -2.64 12.40 5.60
CA LEU A 74 -3.46 12.89 6.71
C LEU A 74 -3.00 12.18 7.99
N GLY A 75 -2.71 12.95 9.04
CA GLY A 75 -2.19 12.42 10.30
C GLY A 75 -0.66 12.34 10.36
N ALA A 76 0.03 12.78 9.31
CA ALA A 76 1.47 13.04 9.31
C ALA A 76 1.78 14.54 9.44
N THR A 77 3.05 14.88 9.71
CA THR A 77 3.51 16.27 9.82
C THR A 77 4.93 16.45 9.28
N ARG A 78 5.16 17.59 8.64
CA ARG A 78 6.50 18.03 8.18
C ARG A 78 7.31 18.71 9.30
N GLU A 79 6.63 19.19 10.34
CA GLU A 79 7.25 19.91 11.45
C GLU A 79 7.75 18.95 12.53
N GLY A 80 8.82 19.35 13.23
CA GLY A 80 9.33 18.63 14.40
C GLY A 80 10.72 18.04 14.23
N PHE A 81 11.28 18.03 13.02
CA PHE A 81 12.68 17.65 12.80
C PHE A 81 13.61 18.62 13.54
N ASP A 82 14.44 18.07 14.41
CA ASP A 82 15.39 18.82 15.23
C ASP A 82 16.73 18.08 15.27
N PRO A 83 17.82 18.64 14.74
CA PRO A 83 19.15 18.04 14.82
C PRO A 83 19.61 17.72 16.26
N ALA A 84 19.11 18.43 17.27
CA ALA A 84 19.39 18.15 18.69
C ALA A 84 18.44 17.12 19.33
N GLY A 85 17.34 16.76 18.66
CA GLY A 85 16.42 15.69 19.03
C GLY A 85 16.81 14.36 18.37
N THR A 86 16.03 13.31 18.62
CA THR A 86 16.17 12.02 17.92
C THR A 86 15.33 11.99 16.66
N ASN A 87 15.95 11.79 15.50
CA ASN A 87 15.27 11.71 14.20
C ASN A 87 15.42 10.30 13.63
N ILE A 88 14.29 9.63 13.38
CA ILE A 88 14.24 8.24 12.88
C ILE A 88 13.51 8.20 11.54
N LEU A 89 14.10 7.53 10.56
CA LEU A 89 13.47 7.24 9.28
C LEU A 89 13.04 5.78 9.24
N LEU A 90 11.74 5.51 9.15
CA LEU A 90 11.22 4.15 9.00
C LEU A 90 11.14 3.75 7.53
N GLY A 91 12.01 2.84 7.13
CA GLY A 91 12.10 2.27 5.80
C GLY A 91 11.18 1.06 5.60
N PHE A 92 10.42 1.05 4.51
CA PHE A 92 9.74 -0.14 4.01
C PHE A 92 10.32 -0.55 2.64
N PRO A 93 11.01 -1.72 2.53
CA PRO A 93 11.71 -2.13 1.31
C PRO A 93 10.77 -2.71 0.23
N ASP A 94 9.68 -2.00 -0.05
CA ASP A 94 8.72 -2.31 -1.09
C ASP A 94 8.04 -1.01 -1.56
N ALA A 95 7.12 -1.12 -2.52
CA ALA A 95 6.39 0.00 -3.07
C ALA A 95 5.54 0.68 -1.99
N TYR A 96 5.36 2.00 -2.13
CA TYR A 96 4.62 2.85 -1.21
C TYR A 96 3.24 2.28 -0.83
N GLU A 97 2.45 1.81 -1.79
CA GLU A 97 1.10 1.27 -1.54
C GLU A 97 1.11 0.02 -0.63
N VAL A 98 2.21 -0.73 -0.62
CA VAL A 98 2.43 -1.89 0.27
C VAL A 98 2.86 -1.39 1.64
N GLY A 99 3.86 -0.51 1.71
CA GLY A 99 4.37 0.05 2.96
C GLY A 99 3.30 0.76 3.77
N MET A 100 2.46 1.57 3.12
CA MET A 100 1.36 2.27 3.78
C MET A 100 0.20 1.36 4.21
N SER A 101 0.16 0.11 3.71
CA SER A 101 -0.76 -0.92 4.18
C SER A 101 -0.21 -1.70 5.39
N HIS A 102 1.05 -1.50 5.76
CA HIS A 102 1.71 -2.27 6.80
C HIS A 102 1.37 -1.76 8.21
N GLN A 103 0.60 -2.54 8.95
CA GLN A 103 0.13 -2.16 10.30
C GLN A 103 1.28 -1.93 11.29
N GLY A 104 2.31 -2.77 11.27
CA GLY A 104 3.47 -2.61 12.15
C GLY A 104 4.18 -1.27 11.93
N LEU A 105 4.31 -0.84 10.67
CA LEU A 105 4.97 0.43 10.32
C LEU A 105 4.19 1.61 10.92
N ARG A 106 2.85 1.57 10.81
CA ARG A 106 1.96 2.59 11.38
C ARG A 106 2.01 2.64 12.91
N ILE A 107 2.05 1.47 13.56
CA ILE A 107 2.21 1.39 15.03
C ILE A 107 3.51 2.08 15.44
N LEU A 108 4.64 1.69 14.85
CA LEU A 108 5.95 2.26 15.19
C LEU A 108 6.02 3.77 14.92
N TYR A 109 5.49 4.22 13.77
CA TYR A 109 5.42 5.64 13.43
C TYR A 109 4.68 6.44 14.51
N HIS A 110 3.48 6.02 14.92
CA HIS A 110 2.70 6.76 15.92
C HIS A 110 3.34 6.74 17.32
N LEU A 111 3.96 5.63 17.72
CA LEU A 111 4.67 5.57 19.01
C LEU A 111 5.84 6.55 19.06
N LEU A 112 6.59 6.67 17.96
CA LEU A 112 7.68 7.64 17.86
C LEU A 112 7.19 9.08 17.79
N MET A 113 6.12 9.36 17.04
CA MET A 113 5.56 10.70 16.92
C MET A 113 4.88 11.19 18.20
N ASP A 114 4.39 10.29 19.05
CA ASP A 114 3.84 10.64 20.37
C ASP A 114 4.94 10.83 21.44
N ARG A 115 6.21 10.51 21.12
CA ARG A 115 7.35 10.66 22.04
C ARG A 115 7.95 12.08 21.96
N PRO A 116 8.17 12.77 23.10
CA PRO A 116 8.84 14.07 23.11
C PRO A 116 10.27 14.03 22.53
N ARG A 117 10.68 15.13 21.89
CA ARG A 117 12.01 15.29 21.24
C ARG A 117 12.33 14.20 20.20
N THR A 118 11.30 13.56 19.63
CA THR A 118 11.47 12.53 18.60
C THR A 118 10.71 12.94 17.35
N TYR A 119 11.37 12.89 16.21
CA TYR A 119 10.75 13.05 14.90
C TYR A 119 10.87 11.74 14.13
N CYS A 120 9.79 11.34 13.48
CA CYS A 120 9.74 10.14 12.66
C CYS A 120 9.21 10.48 11.27
N ASP A 121 9.84 9.92 10.24
CA ASP A 121 9.36 9.98 8.86
C ASP A 121 9.36 8.57 8.25
N ILE A 122 8.76 8.42 7.08
CA ILE A 122 8.66 7.16 6.34
C ILE A 122 9.39 7.30 5.01
N PHE A 123 10.05 6.23 4.58
CA PHE A 123 10.61 6.10 3.24
C PHE A 123 10.31 4.70 2.68
N CYS A 124 9.85 4.64 1.42
CA CYS A 124 9.59 3.39 0.73
C CYS A 124 10.56 3.22 -0.45
N ALA A 125 10.85 1.98 -0.84
CA ALA A 125 11.76 1.72 -1.94
C ALA A 125 11.25 2.40 -3.25
N PRO A 126 12.09 3.18 -3.95
CA PRO A 126 11.69 3.81 -5.20
C PRO A 126 11.50 2.74 -6.27
N TRP A 127 10.41 2.85 -7.03
CA TRP A 127 10.17 1.99 -8.18
C TRP A 127 11.29 2.14 -9.22
N PRO A 128 11.60 1.14 -10.08
CA PRO A 128 12.78 1.19 -10.94
C PRO A 128 12.92 2.43 -11.85
N ASP A 129 11.80 3.00 -12.32
CA ASP A 129 11.81 4.24 -13.11
C ASP A 129 12.20 5.47 -12.25
N ALA A 130 11.71 5.55 -11.02
CA ALA A 130 12.07 6.59 -10.07
C ALA A 130 13.50 6.43 -9.57
N GLU A 131 13.97 5.20 -9.27
CA GLU A 131 15.38 4.95 -8.91
C GLU A 131 16.31 5.52 -9.98
N GLN A 132 16.03 5.26 -11.25
CA GLN A 132 16.83 5.76 -12.36
C GLN A 132 16.90 7.29 -12.39
N VAL A 133 15.76 7.97 -12.23
CA VAL A 133 15.70 9.44 -12.27
C VAL A 133 16.38 10.06 -11.06
N LEU A 134 16.19 9.47 -9.86
CA LEU A 134 16.87 9.91 -8.64
C LEU A 134 18.40 9.82 -8.79
N ARG A 135 18.91 8.69 -9.29
CA ARG A 135 20.34 8.49 -9.56
C ARG A 135 20.88 9.48 -10.60
N ALA A 136 20.14 9.71 -11.69
CA ALA A 136 20.53 10.64 -12.74
C ALA A 136 20.62 12.10 -12.23
N GLU A 137 19.73 12.48 -11.31
CA GLU A 137 19.74 13.81 -10.66
C GLU A 137 20.69 13.86 -9.45
N GLY A 138 21.33 12.76 -9.06
CA GLY A 138 22.17 12.64 -7.86
C GLY A 138 21.41 12.86 -6.55
N MET A 139 20.10 12.61 -6.54
CA MET A 139 19.21 12.84 -5.40
C MET A 139 19.23 11.63 -4.46
N PRO A 140 19.44 11.83 -3.14
CA PRO A 140 19.45 10.73 -2.18
C PRO A 140 18.04 10.16 -1.95
N ALA A 141 17.97 9.03 -1.27
CA ALA A 141 16.77 8.62 -0.56
C ALA A 141 16.35 9.70 0.46
N PHE A 142 15.06 9.91 0.66
CA PHE A 142 14.54 10.97 1.54
C PHE A 142 13.28 10.55 2.28
N GLY A 143 13.02 11.21 3.42
CA GLY A 143 11.75 11.09 4.15
C GLY A 143 10.61 11.79 3.40
N LEU A 144 9.45 11.12 3.32
CA LEU A 144 8.30 11.57 2.52
C LEU A 144 7.76 12.93 2.98
N GLU A 145 7.64 13.15 4.29
CA GLU A 145 7.09 14.41 4.83
C GLU A 145 8.15 15.50 4.97
N SER A 146 9.27 15.17 5.59
CA SER A 146 10.35 16.11 5.88
C SER A 146 11.09 16.59 4.64
N ARG A 147 11.06 15.79 3.55
CA ARG A 147 11.89 15.99 2.34
C ARG A 147 13.38 16.12 2.66
N ARG A 148 13.82 15.43 3.71
CA ARG A 148 15.23 15.40 4.12
C ARG A 148 15.92 14.13 3.63
N PRO A 149 17.18 14.21 3.19
CA PRO A 149 17.99 13.04 2.89
C PRO A 149 18.04 12.04 4.05
N ALA A 150 18.02 10.75 3.73
CA ALA A 150 18.11 9.67 4.71
C ALA A 150 19.37 9.77 5.59
N GLY A 151 20.48 10.29 5.04
CA GLY A 151 21.72 10.53 5.79
C GLY A 151 21.63 11.60 6.89
N GLN A 152 20.56 12.40 6.94
CA GLN A 152 20.36 13.39 8.02
C GLN A 152 19.61 12.82 9.25
N PHE A 153 19.16 11.57 9.19
CA PHE A 153 18.50 10.92 10.31
C PHE A 153 19.52 10.20 11.19
N ASP A 154 19.25 10.11 12.49
CA ASP A 154 20.14 9.39 13.42
C ASP A 154 20.03 7.87 13.20
N VAL A 155 18.84 7.39 12.84
CA VAL A 155 18.53 5.98 12.63
C VAL A 155 17.68 5.79 11.38
N VAL A 156 18.02 4.78 10.57
CA VAL A 156 17.17 4.27 9.48
C VAL A 156 16.73 2.84 9.83
N GLY A 157 15.44 2.63 10.06
CA GLY A 157 14.89 1.34 10.51
C GLY A 157 14.05 0.63 9.46
N PHE A 158 14.41 -0.61 9.10
CA PHE A 158 13.68 -1.40 8.10
C PHE A 158 12.70 -2.41 8.70
N SER A 159 11.50 -2.52 8.11
CA SER A 159 10.57 -3.64 8.36
C SER A 159 10.70 -4.71 7.27
N LEU A 160 11.36 -5.83 7.56
CA LEU A 160 11.61 -6.94 6.62
C LEU A 160 10.54 -8.04 6.76
N GLY A 161 9.51 -7.99 5.91
CA GLY A 161 8.41 -8.96 5.91
C GLY A 161 8.64 -10.23 5.09
N TYR A 162 9.48 -10.18 4.05
CA TYR A 162 9.80 -11.30 3.17
C TYR A 162 11.22 -11.17 2.56
N GLU A 163 11.85 -12.27 2.19
CA GLU A 163 13.28 -12.30 1.81
C GLU A 163 13.58 -11.63 0.46
N LEU A 164 12.62 -11.63 -0.45
CA LEU A 164 12.76 -11.01 -1.79
C LEU A 164 12.85 -9.47 -1.71
N ALA A 165 12.68 -8.87 -0.52
CA ALA A 165 12.87 -7.45 -0.30
C ALA A 165 14.32 -7.06 -0.02
N TYR A 166 15.26 -8.01 0.11
CA TYR A 166 16.65 -7.71 0.43
C TYR A 166 17.34 -6.84 -0.63
N THR A 167 17.04 -7.05 -1.92
CA THR A 167 17.54 -6.22 -3.03
C THR A 167 17.02 -4.78 -2.94
N ASN A 168 15.76 -4.60 -2.54
CA ASN A 168 15.18 -3.27 -2.32
C ASN A 168 15.82 -2.55 -1.12
N MET A 169 16.10 -3.27 -0.02
CA MET A 169 16.82 -2.71 1.13
C MET A 169 18.22 -2.22 0.72
N LEU A 170 18.94 -3.00 -0.10
CA LEU A 170 20.23 -2.56 -0.66
C LEU A 170 20.10 -1.27 -1.48
N THR A 171 19.07 -1.15 -2.32
CA THR A 171 18.79 0.09 -3.06
C THR A 171 18.57 1.27 -2.11
N MET A 172 17.83 1.07 -1.02
CA MET A 172 17.54 2.13 -0.05
C MET A 172 18.80 2.57 0.71
N ILE A 173 19.66 1.64 1.13
CA ILE A 173 20.94 1.95 1.80
C ILE A 173 21.88 2.68 0.83
N ASP A 174 21.98 2.20 -0.41
CA ASP A 174 22.84 2.80 -1.44
C ASP A 174 22.38 4.21 -1.82
N LEU A 175 21.07 4.44 -2.01
CA LEU A 175 20.51 5.77 -2.25
C LEU A 175 20.61 6.70 -1.03
N ALA A 176 20.73 6.18 0.18
CA ALA A 176 21.01 7.00 1.36
C ALA A 176 22.44 7.60 1.33
N GLY A 177 23.32 7.09 0.44
CA GLY A 177 24.71 7.51 0.35
C GLY A 177 25.63 6.80 1.34
N SER A 178 25.14 5.78 2.05
CA SER A 178 25.90 5.05 3.08
C SER A 178 26.56 3.78 2.53
N PRO A 179 27.71 3.37 3.09
CA PRO A 179 28.28 2.06 2.83
C PRO A 179 27.28 0.92 3.09
N GLN A 180 27.24 -0.03 2.16
CA GLN A 180 26.33 -1.18 2.24
C GLN A 180 26.60 -2.05 3.47
N LEU A 181 27.88 -2.30 3.78
CA LEU A 181 28.28 -3.09 4.95
C LEU A 181 28.34 -2.20 6.18
N ALA A 182 27.79 -2.67 7.30
CA ALA A 182 27.82 -1.96 8.58
C ALA A 182 29.26 -1.72 9.07
N ALA A 183 30.19 -2.62 8.75
CA ALA A 183 31.60 -2.51 9.12
C ALA A 183 32.34 -1.36 8.41
N ASP A 184 31.83 -0.88 7.27
CA ASP A 184 32.46 0.17 6.47
C ASP A 184 31.93 1.57 6.80
N ARG A 185 30.94 1.68 7.71
CA ARG A 185 30.27 2.95 8.06
C ARG A 185 31.10 3.80 9.02
N GLY A 186 31.15 5.10 8.72
CA GLY A 186 31.84 6.13 9.51
C GLY A 186 30.96 6.78 10.59
N GLU A 187 31.51 7.80 11.25
CA GLU A 187 30.84 8.53 12.33
C GLU A 187 29.57 9.27 11.87
N ASP A 188 29.59 9.78 10.63
CA ASP A 188 28.49 10.56 10.05
C ASP A 188 27.40 9.69 9.39
N ASP A 189 27.60 8.37 9.31
CA ASP A 189 26.61 7.46 8.75
C ASP A 189 25.48 7.17 9.73
N PRO A 190 24.21 7.18 9.27
CA PRO A 190 23.09 6.77 10.10
C PRO A 190 23.26 5.35 10.64
N ILE A 191 22.66 5.08 11.79
CA ILE A 191 22.59 3.72 12.33
C ILE A 191 21.45 2.99 11.62
N PHE A 192 21.78 1.91 10.90
CA PHE A 192 20.77 1.10 10.22
C PHE A 192 20.31 -0.05 11.11
N ILE A 193 19.02 -0.11 11.38
CA ILE A 193 18.39 -1.19 12.14
C ILE A 193 17.35 -1.92 11.30
N ALA A 194 17.00 -3.14 11.69
CA ALA A 194 15.85 -3.83 11.08
C ALA A 194 15.08 -4.69 12.08
N GLY A 195 13.81 -4.91 11.78
CA GLY A 195 12.94 -5.91 12.41
C GLY A 195 12.05 -6.59 11.38
N GLY A 196 11.04 -7.32 11.85
CA GLY A 196 10.11 -8.08 10.99
C GLY A 196 10.41 -9.57 10.96
N SER A 197 9.50 -10.38 10.41
CA SER A 197 9.59 -11.85 10.49
C SER A 197 10.85 -12.43 9.84
N CYS A 198 11.36 -11.80 8.79
CA CYS A 198 12.57 -12.29 8.12
C CYS A 198 13.85 -12.10 8.93
N THR A 199 13.85 -11.21 9.94
CA THR A 199 15.02 -11.02 10.79
C THR A 199 15.22 -12.14 11.80
N LEU A 200 14.29 -13.10 11.87
CA LEU A 200 14.45 -14.31 12.69
C LEU A 200 15.47 -15.31 12.11
N ASN A 201 15.83 -15.15 10.84
CA ASN A 201 17.13 -15.58 10.34
C ASN A 201 17.89 -14.33 9.85
N PRO A 202 18.61 -13.63 10.73
CA PRO A 202 19.25 -12.37 10.37
C PRO A 202 20.57 -12.58 9.62
N THR A 203 21.06 -13.81 9.50
CA THR A 203 22.46 -14.07 9.10
C THR A 203 22.82 -13.60 7.70
N VAL A 204 21.91 -13.74 6.73
CA VAL A 204 22.14 -13.33 5.33
C VAL A 204 22.34 -11.82 5.22
N VAL A 205 21.46 -11.03 5.85
CA VAL A 205 21.45 -9.56 5.71
C VAL A 205 22.04 -8.82 6.92
N GLY A 206 22.35 -9.54 7.99
CA GLY A 206 22.92 -9.02 9.22
C GLY A 206 24.16 -8.16 9.03
N PRO A 207 25.11 -8.51 8.15
CA PRO A 207 26.26 -7.65 7.88
C PRO A 207 25.92 -6.30 7.20
N LEU A 208 24.70 -6.12 6.69
CA LEU A 208 24.20 -4.84 6.17
C LEU A 208 23.63 -3.94 7.28
N LEU A 209 23.43 -4.46 8.49
CA LEU A 209 22.68 -3.82 9.55
C LEU A 209 23.57 -3.64 10.79
N ASP A 210 23.45 -2.50 11.45
CA ASP A 210 24.24 -2.21 12.65
C ASP A 210 23.73 -3.00 13.86
N VAL A 211 22.40 -3.11 13.97
CA VAL A 211 21.67 -3.88 14.98
C VAL A 211 20.35 -4.40 14.39
N VAL A 212 20.00 -5.64 14.68
CA VAL A 212 18.71 -6.25 14.34
C VAL A 212 17.88 -6.38 15.62
N PHE A 213 16.63 -5.93 15.60
CA PHE A 213 15.69 -6.12 16.71
C PHE A 213 14.72 -7.25 16.39
N LEU A 214 14.69 -8.24 17.29
CA LEU A 214 13.93 -9.46 17.13
C LEU A 214 12.59 -9.39 17.88
N GLY A 215 11.49 -9.77 17.22
CA GLY A 215 10.15 -9.85 17.80
C GLY A 215 9.32 -8.58 17.62
N ASP A 216 8.52 -8.26 18.62
CA ASP A 216 7.64 -7.09 18.65
C ASP A 216 8.45 -5.79 18.76
N GLY A 217 8.08 -4.77 17.97
CA GLY A 217 8.89 -3.56 17.78
C GLY A 217 8.54 -2.40 18.73
N GLU A 218 7.42 -2.48 19.43
CA GLU A 218 6.84 -1.37 20.19
C GLU A 218 7.76 -0.88 21.32
N ASP A 219 8.21 -1.76 22.21
CA ASP A 219 9.18 -1.37 23.25
C ASP A 219 10.57 -1.09 22.63
N ALA A 220 10.97 -1.86 21.60
CA ALA A 220 12.29 -1.74 20.99
C ALA A 220 12.52 -0.36 20.36
N VAL A 221 11.56 0.14 19.59
CA VAL A 221 11.70 1.42 18.89
C VAL A 221 11.75 2.60 19.87
N LEU A 222 11.01 2.51 20.98
CA LEU A 222 11.02 3.52 22.04
C LEU A 222 12.33 3.51 22.83
N ASP A 223 12.87 2.32 23.12
CA ASP A 223 14.18 2.16 23.74
C ASP A 223 15.29 2.70 22.84
N VAL A 224 15.28 2.38 21.54
CA VAL A 224 16.21 2.95 20.55
C VAL A 224 16.15 4.47 20.58
N ALA A 225 14.96 5.05 20.48
CA ALA A 225 14.80 6.51 20.48
C ALA A 225 15.33 7.17 21.77
N ARG A 226 15.18 6.48 22.92
CA ARG A 226 15.72 6.92 24.22
C ARG A 226 17.24 6.85 24.25
N GLU A 227 17.84 5.73 23.85
CA GLU A 227 19.30 5.57 23.89
C GLU A 227 20.01 6.50 22.91
N ILE A 228 19.45 6.73 21.72
CA ILE A 228 19.95 7.74 20.79
C ILE A 228 19.90 9.13 21.41
N GLN A 229 18.77 9.53 22.01
CA GLN A 229 18.66 10.84 22.66
C GLN A 229 19.68 11.00 23.79
N ALA A 230 19.83 9.97 24.63
CA ALA A 230 20.73 9.98 25.76
C ALA A 230 22.20 10.07 25.33
N GLY A 231 22.60 9.34 24.28
CA GLY A 231 23.96 9.42 23.75
C GLY A 231 24.25 10.75 23.06
N LYS A 232 23.28 11.33 22.33
CA LYS A 232 23.40 12.68 21.76
C LYS A 232 23.56 13.75 22.85
N ASP A 233 22.73 13.69 23.90
CA ASP A 233 22.83 14.61 25.04
C ASP A 233 24.19 14.45 25.78
N ALA A 234 24.80 13.27 25.73
CA ALA A 234 26.12 12.99 26.31
C ALA A 234 27.31 13.27 25.36
N GLY A 235 27.07 13.62 24.10
CA GLY A 235 28.12 13.80 23.08
C GLY A 235 28.90 12.52 22.78
N GLU A 236 28.22 11.36 22.85
CA GLU A 236 28.81 10.05 22.59
C GLU A 236 29.07 9.82 21.10
N SER A 237 30.13 9.07 20.81
CA SER A 237 30.42 8.64 19.44
C SER A 237 29.45 7.55 18.97
N ARG A 238 29.40 7.35 17.65
CA ARG A 238 28.65 6.27 17.02
C ARG A 238 28.96 4.90 17.62
N ALA A 239 30.23 4.62 17.91
CA ALA A 239 30.63 3.35 18.53
C ALA A 239 30.02 3.16 19.95
N GLN A 240 29.92 4.24 20.72
CA GLN A 240 29.29 4.22 22.05
C GLN A 240 27.77 4.07 21.95
N LEU A 241 27.13 4.77 21.01
CA LEU A 241 25.71 4.58 20.69
C LEU A 241 25.40 3.14 20.29
N LEU A 242 26.20 2.54 19.41
CA LEU A 242 26.04 1.13 19.04
C LEU A 242 26.19 0.19 20.25
N ALA A 243 27.10 0.48 21.18
CA ALA A 243 27.23 -0.31 22.40
C ALA A 243 25.95 -0.24 23.26
N ARG A 244 25.31 0.94 23.37
CA ARG A 244 24.02 1.09 24.04
C ARG A 244 22.93 0.27 23.35
N LEU A 245 22.80 0.41 22.03
CA LEU A 245 21.77 -0.30 21.26
C LEU A 245 21.93 -1.81 21.32
N ARG A 246 23.17 -2.32 21.27
CA ARG A 246 23.48 -3.75 21.38
C ARG A 246 23.23 -4.32 22.78
N ALA A 247 23.15 -3.47 23.80
CA ALA A 247 22.78 -3.88 25.15
C ALA A 247 21.26 -3.95 25.37
N LEU A 248 20.45 -3.48 24.40
CA LEU A 248 18.99 -3.55 24.51
C LEU A 248 18.49 -4.99 24.38
N PRO A 249 17.38 -5.35 25.05
CA PRO A 249 16.73 -6.65 24.86
C PRO A 249 16.38 -6.88 23.38
N GLY A 250 16.57 -8.11 22.90
CA GLY A 250 16.27 -8.50 21.52
C GLY A 250 17.21 -7.92 20.46
N ALA A 251 18.29 -7.23 20.84
CA ALA A 251 19.30 -6.74 19.92
C ALA A 251 20.25 -7.87 19.48
N TRP A 252 20.30 -8.14 18.19
CA TRP A 252 21.20 -9.08 17.55
C TRP A 252 22.14 -8.34 16.59
N TRP A 253 23.38 -8.81 16.48
CA TRP A 253 24.34 -8.31 15.47
C TRP A 253 25.30 -9.43 15.09
N PRO A 254 26.00 -9.32 13.95
CA PRO A 254 27.03 -10.30 13.58
C PRO A 254 28.10 -10.44 14.66
N GLY A 255 28.28 -11.66 15.19
CA GLY A 255 29.25 -11.96 16.25
C GLY A 255 28.73 -11.83 17.69
N VAL A 256 27.43 -11.64 17.89
CA VAL A 256 26.79 -11.70 19.22
C VAL A 256 27.15 -13.02 19.93
N GLN A 257 27.40 -12.95 21.24
CA GLN A 257 27.73 -14.11 22.07
C GLN A 257 26.45 -14.70 22.68
N GLY A 258 26.28 -16.01 22.53
CA GLY A 258 25.09 -16.71 23.04
C GLY A 258 23.85 -16.51 22.16
N GLN A 259 22.69 -16.80 22.74
CA GLN A 259 21.41 -16.76 22.05
C GLN A 259 20.62 -15.51 22.45
N VAL A 260 20.08 -14.79 21.47
CA VAL A 260 19.26 -13.59 21.68
C VAL A 260 17.79 -13.96 21.59
N SER A 261 17.04 -13.68 22.65
CA SER A 261 15.59 -13.87 22.68
C SER A 261 14.84 -12.77 21.98
N LEU A 262 13.81 -13.13 21.21
CA LEU A 262 12.85 -12.15 20.71
C LEU A 262 12.18 -11.42 21.87
N ARG A 263 11.81 -10.15 21.63
CA ARG A 263 10.93 -9.40 22.52
C ARG A 263 9.49 -9.73 22.16
N SER A 264 8.63 -9.91 23.15
CA SER A 264 7.19 -9.92 22.94
C SER A 264 6.52 -8.87 23.81
N VAL A 265 5.49 -8.24 23.27
CA VAL A 265 4.57 -7.41 24.02
C VAL A 265 3.58 -8.32 24.72
N ASP A 266 3.66 -8.37 26.05
CA ASP A 266 2.78 -9.23 26.86
C ASP A 266 1.33 -8.77 26.86
N ASP A 267 1.11 -7.46 26.84
CA ASP A 267 -0.23 -6.85 26.83
C ASP A 267 -0.35 -5.80 25.72
N LEU A 268 -1.18 -6.10 24.73
CA LEU A 268 -1.45 -5.21 23.60
C LEU A 268 -2.20 -3.93 24.02
N ALA A 269 -2.89 -3.92 25.17
CA ALA A 269 -3.61 -2.75 25.67
C ALA A 269 -2.66 -1.61 26.10
N ARG A 270 -1.40 -1.93 26.43
CA ARG A 270 -0.34 -0.92 26.70
C ARG A 270 -0.12 0.02 25.52
N TYR A 271 -0.42 -0.43 24.31
CA TYR A 271 -0.20 0.33 23.09
C TYR A 271 -1.54 0.66 22.41
N PRO A 272 -1.89 1.96 22.30
CA PRO A 272 -3.10 2.35 21.61
C PRO A 272 -3.04 1.89 20.14
N LEU A 273 -4.21 1.63 19.57
CA LEU A 273 -4.29 1.38 18.14
C LEU A 273 -3.81 2.63 17.37
N PRO A 274 -3.09 2.43 16.26
CA PRO A 274 -2.49 3.54 15.53
C PRO A 274 -3.57 4.53 15.07
N LYS A 275 -3.27 5.82 15.21
CA LYS A 275 -4.12 6.90 14.72
C LYS A 275 -4.28 6.79 13.19
N ALA A 276 -5.21 7.56 12.64
CA ALA A 276 -5.41 7.59 11.20
C ALA A 276 -4.20 8.23 10.49
N LEU A 277 -3.38 7.40 9.84
CA LEU A 277 -2.40 7.82 8.84
C LEU A 277 -2.99 7.46 7.48
N VAL A 278 -3.48 8.47 6.73
CA VAL A 278 -4.22 8.24 5.49
C VAL A 278 -3.33 8.54 4.28
N PRO A 279 -3.01 7.52 3.47
CA PRO A 279 -2.16 7.67 2.29
C PRO A 279 -2.72 8.65 1.26
N VAL A 280 -1.84 9.37 0.54
CA VAL A 280 -2.26 10.29 -0.54
C VAL A 280 -2.83 9.57 -1.77
N MET A 281 -2.37 8.36 -2.07
CA MET A 281 -2.91 7.47 -3.10
C MET A 281 -3.58 6.23 -2.50
N GLU A 282 -4.29 5.44 -3.32
CA GLU A 282 -4.91 4.19 -2.86
C GLU A 282 -3.84 3.14 -2.46
N PRO A 283 -3.82 2.70 -1.17
CA PRO A 283 -2.93 1.62 -0.74
C PRO A 283 -3.50 0.24 -1.14
N VAL A 284 -2.69 -0.82 -1.03
CA VAL A 284 -3.13 -2.21 -1.33
C VAL A 284 -4.34 -2.62 -0.47
N HIS A 285 -4.39 -2.14 0.78
CA HIS A 285 -5.51 -2.34 1.69
C HIS A 285 -6.10 -1.00 2.14
N ASP A 286 -7.08 -0.47 1.39
CA ASP A 286 -7.71 0.82 1.66
C ASP A 286 -8.83 0.74 2.72
N ARG A 287 -8.43 0.48 3.97
CA ARG A 287 -9.34 0.26 5.11
C ARG A 287 -8.69 0.60 6.44
N LEU A 288 -9.51 0.86 7.46
CA LEU A 288 -9.04 0.96 8.84
C LEU A 288 -8.77 -0.45 9.37
N ALA A 289 -7.51 -0.83 9.53
CA ALA A 289 -7.12 -2.11 10.10
C ALA A 289 -7.06 -2.02 11.64
N LEU A 290 -7.81 -2.90 12.30
CA LEU A 290 -7.81 -3.05 13.77
C LEU A 290 -7.22 -4.42 14.12
N GLU A 291 -6.03 -4.44 14.71
CA GLU A 291 -5.41 -5.69 15.19
C GLU A 291 -6.19 -6.21 16.39
N VAL A 292 -6.99 -7.27 16.21
CA VAL A 292 -7.84 -7.81 17.28
C VAL A 292 -7.10 -8.78 18.19
N MET A 293 -6.09 -9.46 17.65
CA MET A 293 -5.21 -10.35 18.39
C MET A 293 -3.88 -10.53 17.66
N ARG A 294 -2.83 -10.77 18.43
CA ARG A 294 -1.50 -11.16 17.94
C ARG A 294 -1.26 -12.62 18.28
N GLY A 295 -0.86 -13.38 17.26
CA GLY A 295 -0.53 -14.80 17.35
C GLY A 295 -1.61 -15.77 16.92
N CYS A 296 -1.30 -17.07 16.98
CA CYS A 296 -2.20 -18.14 16.54
C CYS A 296 -2.02 -19.40 17.39
N VAL A 297 -3.15 -19.92 17.89
CA VAL A 297 -3.22 -21.07 18.80
C VAL A 297 -3.09 -22.44 18.11
N ARG A 298 -3.13 -22.45 16.77
CA ARG A 298 -3.37 -23.68 15.99
C ARG A 298 -2.09 -24.47 15.70
N GLY A 299 -0.91 -23.87 15.82
CA GLY A 299 0.39 -24.56 15.75
C GLY A 299 0.64 -25.36 14.46
N CYS A 300 0.32 -24.81 13.29
CA CYS A 300 0.61 -25.46 12.01
C CYS A 300 2.13 -25.55 11.79
N ARG A 301 2.65 -26.74 11.45
CA ARG A 301 4.10 -27.06 11.47
C ARG A 301 4.95 -26.34 10.43
N PHE A 302 4.33 -25.79 9.41
CA PHE A 302 4.98 -24.99 8.37
C PHE A 302 4.94 -23.49 8.67
N CYS A 303 4.07 -23.05 9.59
CA CYS A 303 3.75 -21.65 9.79
C CYS A 303 4.67 -21.05 10.85
N GLN A 304 5.67 -20.27 10.40
CA GLN A 304 6.59 -19.55 11.28
C GLN A 304 5.84 -18.66 12.28
N ALA A 305 4.88 -17.87 11.79
CA ALA A 305 4.07 -17.00 12.64
C ALA A 305 3.38 -17.77 13.78
N GLY A 306 2.88 -18.98 13.54
CA GLY A 306 2.23 -19.83 14.56
C GLY A 306 3.17 -20.38 15.65
N MET A 307 4.48 -20.20 15.49
CA MET A 307 5.49 -20.56 16.49
C MET A 307 6.05 -19.32 17.18
N ILE A 308 6.49 -18.32 16.41
CA ILE A 308 7.27 -17.17 16.90
C ILE A 308 6.42 -16.13 17.65
N THR A 309 5.10 -16.19 17.50
CA THR A 309 4.16 -15.27 18.14
C THR A 309 3.37 -15.98 19.24
N ARG A 310 4.04 -16.74 20.10
CA ARG A 310 3.44 -17.30 21.32
C ARG A 310 3.85 -16.44 22.54
N PRO A 311 2.98 -16.26 23.56
CA PRO A 311 1.58 -16.75 23.70
C PRO A 311 0.63 -16.04 22.72
N VAL A 312 -0.68 -16.34 22.69
CA VAL A 312 -1.64 -15.52 21.93
C VAL A 312 -2.14 -14.39 22.82
N ARG A 313 -2.24 -13.17 22.27
CA ARG A 313 -2.70 -11.97 23.00
C ARG A 313 -3.87 -11.34 22.26
N GLU A 314 -4.95 -11.06 22.98
CA GLU A 314 -6.18 -10.49 22.42
C GLU A 314 -6.38 -9.05 22.92
N ARG A 315 -7.06 -8.22 22.13
CA ARG A 315 -7.47 -6.88 22.57
C ARG A 315 -8.87 -6.90 23.18
N ASN A 316 -9.14 -5.91 24.03
CA ASN A 316 -10.47 -5.69 24.57
C ASN A 316 -11.46 -5.24 23.46
N PRO A 317 -12.64 -5.87 23.33
CA PRO A 317 -13.69 -5.44 22.41
C PRO A 317 -14.11 -3.97 22.51
N ALA A 318 -14.17 -3.40 23.72
CA ALA A 318 -14.57 -2.02 23.93
C ALA A 318 -13.57 -1.03 23.29
N ASP A 319 -12.27 -1.29 23.47
CA ASP A 319 -11.20 -0.48 22.86
C ASP A 319 -11.25 -0.55 21.33
N LEU A 320 -11.56 -1.73 20.78
CA LEU A 320 -11.71 -1.95 19.34
C LEU A 320 -12.90 -1.15 18.77
N VAL A 321 -14.04 -1.14 19.47
CA VAL A 321 -15.24 -0.37 19.07
C VAL A 321 -14.95 1.13 19.11
N GLN A 322 -14.29 1.60 20.16
CA GLN A 322 -13.90 3.00 20.29
C GLN A 322 -12.92 3.40 19.18
N ALA A 323 -11.88 2.59 18.94
CA ALA A 323 -10.90 2.83 17.89
C ALA A 323 -11.52 2.80 16.49
N ALA A 324 -12.52 1.95 16.24
CA ALA A 324 -13.27 1.96 14.99
C ALA A 324 -13.99 3.30 14.79
N ARG A 325 -14.69 3.79 15.83
CA ARG A 325 -15.43 5.06 15.80
C ARG A 325 -14.50 6.25 15.53
N GLU A 326 -13.43 6.36 16.31
CA GLU A 326 -12.46 7.44 16.20
C GLU A 326 -11.68 7.37 14.88
N GLY A 327 -11.22 6.17 14.51
CA GLY A 327 -10.45 5.95 13.29
C GLY A 327 -11.24 6.25 12.02
N VAL A 328 -12.52 5.88 11.95
CA VAL A 328 -13.40 6.20 10.81
C VAL A 328 -13.66 7.71 10.75
N ALA A 329 -13.96 8.34 11.88
CA ALA A 329 -14.18 9.79 11.93
C ALA A 329 -12.93 10.58 11.51
N ALA A 330 -11.74 10.17 11.97
CA ALA A 330 -10.48 10.84 11.68
C ALA A 330 -9.98 10.60 10.25
N SER A 331 -10.20 9.42 9.68
CA SER A 331 -9.68 9.06 8.35
C SER A 331 -10.66 9.33 7.21
N GLY A 332 -11.96 9.11 7.46
CA GLY A 332 -13.01 9.09 6.45
C GLY A 332 -13.07 7.80 5.64
N VAL A 333 -12.37 6.72 6.01
CA VAL A 333 -12.41 5.46 5.24
C VAL A 333 -13.82 4.86 5.19
N ALA A 334 -14.08 4.08 4.14
CA ALA A 334 -15.37 3.42 3.92
C ALA A 334 -15.41 1.97 4.43
N GLU A 335 -14.29 1.42 4.90
CA GLU A 335 -14.20 0.04 5.39
C GLU A 335 -13.35 -0.04 6.67
N VAL A 336 -13.82 -0.82 7.64
CA VAL A 336 -13.08 -1.27 8.82
C VAL A 336 -12.79 -2.75 8.65
N SER A 337 -11.58 -3.20 9.00
CA SER A 337 -11.16 -4.59 8.91
C SER A 337 -10.55 -5.08 10.20
N LEU A 338 -11.02 -6.23 10.69
CA LEU A 338 -10.42 -6.92 11.83
C LEU A 338 -9.21 -7.74 11.36
N LEU A 339 -8.02 -7.40 11.85
CA LEU A 339 -6.75 -7.98 11.44
C LEU A 339 -6.23 -8.96 12.50
N SER A 340 -5.93 -10.19 12.06
CA SER A 340 -5.16 -11.18 12.84
C SER A 340 -4.75 -12.36 11.94
N LEU A 341 -3.98 -13.31 12.49
CA LEU A 341 -3.64 -14.57 11.80
C LEU A 341 -4.83 -15.55 11.72
N SER A 342 -5.83 -15.41 12.59
CA SER A 342 -7.00 -16.30 12.66
C SER A 342 -8.17 -15.59 13.35
N THR A 343 -8.82 -14.65 12.66
CA THR A 343 -9.80 -13.72 13.25
C THR A 343 -10.96 -14.42 13.96
N SER A 344 -11.25 -15.65 13.55
CA SER A 344 -12.29 -16.48 14.13
C SER A 344 -11.92 -17.17 15.44
N ASP A 345 -10.64 -17.17 15.82
CA ASP A 345 -10.17 -17.70 17.11
C ASP A 345 -10.18 -16.64 18.22
N PHE A 346 -10.48 -15.37 17.87
CA PHE A 346 -10.61 -14.25 18.81
C PHE A 346 -11.88 -14.38 19.64
N SER A 347 -11.74 -14.40 20.97
CA SER A 347 -12.85 -14.65 21.90
C SER A 347 -13.93 -13.55 21.83
N GLY A 348 -13.52 -12.30 21.61
CA GLY A 348 -14.39 -11.12 21.59
C GLY A 348 -15.03 -10.80 20.24
N LEU A 349 -15.01 -11.72 19.26
CA LEU A 349 -15.43 -11.44 17.88
C LEU A 349 -16.88 -10.96 17.78
N GLY A 350 -17.83 -11.69 18.39
CA GLY A 350 -19.25 -11.36 18.34
C GLY A 350 -19.58 -9.99 18.94
N GLN A 351 -18.99 -9.68 20.10
CA GLN A 351 -19.14 -8.39 20.78
C GLN A 351 -18.54 -7.24 19.97
N THR A 352 -17.34 -7.45 19.40
CA THR A 352 -16.65 -6.44 18.60
C THR A 352 -17.42 -6.12 17.32
N VAL A 353 -17.86 -7.14 16.59
CA VAL A 353 -18.66 -6.95 15.38
C VAL A 353 -19.95 -6.20 15.71
N ALA A 354 -20.63 -6.56 16.80
CA ALA A 354 -21.84 -5.87 17.24
C ALA A 354 -21.60 -4.40 17.56
N GLY A 355 -20.65 -4.13 18.45
CA GLY A 355 -20.36 -2.77 18.88
C GLY A 355 -19.92 -1.86 17.73
N ILE A 356 -19.12 -2.37 16.77
CA ILE A 356 -18.72 -1.58 15.60
C ILE A 356 -19.91 -1.26 14.70
N GLN A 357 -20.82 -2.23 14.48
CA GLN A 357 -22.01 -2.00 13.65
C GLN A 357 -22.92 -0.94 14.24
N ASP A 358 -23.15 -1.00 15.55
CA ASP A 358 -23.98 -0.05 16.26
C ASP A 358 -23.31 1.34 16.29
N ALA A 359 -22.00 1.39 16.57
CA ALA A 359 -21.24 2.64 16.63
C ALA A 359 -21.11 3.36 15.28
N LEU A 360 -21.17 2.63 14.16
CA LEU A 360 -21.01 3.16 12.79
C LEU A 360 -22.32 3.19 11.99
N GLU A 361 -23.47 2.97 12.64
CA GLU A 361 -24.76 2.98 11.97
C GLU A 361 -25.02 4.30 11.22
N GLY A 362 -25.50 4.20 9.98
CA GLY A 362 -25.80 5.36 9.13
C GLY A 362 -24.58 6.07 8.52
N GLN A 363 -23.35 5.63 8.79
CA GLN A 363 -22.14 6.24 8.22
C GLN A 363 -21.72 5.65 6.87
N HIS A 364 -22.47 4.66 6.35
CA HIS A 364 -22.13 3.92 5.13
C HIS A 364 -20.71 3.34 5.18
N THR A 365 -20.34 2.76 6.33
CA THR A 365 -19.04 2.12 6.54
C THR A 365 -19.22 0.60 6.58
N ASN A 366 -18.44 -0.11 5.77
CA ASN A 366 -18.45 -1.56 5.72
C ASN A 366 -17.54 -2.17 6.82
N LEU A 367 -17.89 -3.37 7.28
CA LEU A 367 -17.04 -4.16 8.18
C LEU A 367 -16.59 -5.42 7.45
N ALA A 368 -15.28 -5.56 7.25
CA ALA A 368 -14.66 -6.71 6.61
C ALA A 368 -13.98 -7.63 7.64
N LEU A 369 -14.18 -8.94 7.49
CA LEU A 369 -13.45 -9.97 8.23
C LEU A 369 -12.52 -10.74 7.28
N PRO A 370 -11.27 -10.29 7.07
CA PRO A 370 -10.28 -11.12 6.43
C PRO A 370 -9.93 -12.32 7.33
N SER A 371 -9.49 -13.42 6.71
CA SER A 371 -8.94 -14.60 7.39
C SER A 371 -9.96 -15.40 8.24
N LEU A 372 -11.14 -15.68 7.68
CA LEU A 372 -12.10 -16.61 8.29
C LEU A 372 -11.66 -18.07 8.09
N ARG A 373 -11.59 -18.84 9.18
CA ARG A 373 -11.32 -20.28 9.14
C ARG A 373 -12.64 -21.05 8.94
N VAL A 374 -12.47 -22.30 8.54
CA VAL A 374 -13.53 -23.32 8.39
C VAL A 374 -14.10 -23.62 9.80
N ASN A 375 -15.43 -23.62 9.96
CA ASN A 375 -16.21 -23.94 11.18
C ASN A 375 -16.25 -22.93 12.36
N SER A 376 -15.98 -21.64 12.15
CA SER A 376 -15.72 -20.72 13.28
C SER A 376 -16.56 -19.45 13.31
N VAL A 377 -17.65 -19.38 12.56
CA VAL A 377 -18.56 -18.24 12.52
C VAL A 377 -19.98 -18.80 12.42
N ASP A 378 -20.87 -18.38 13.32
CA ASP A 378 -22.28 -18.76 13.30
C ASP A 378 -23.05 -18.06 12.17
N GLU A 379 -24.24 -18.58 11.85
CA GLU A 379 -25.08 -18.08 10.74
C GLU A 379 -25.51 -16.61 10.99
N ASP A 380 -25.82 -16.26 12.24
CA ASP A 380 -26.23 -14.93 12.66
C ASP A 380 -25.12 -13.88 12.48
N LEU A 381 -23.89 -14.20 12.88
CA LEU A 381 -22.71 -13.35 12.72
C LEU A 381 -22.40 -13.18 11.23
N TYR A 382 -22.50 -14.25 10.43
CA TYR A 382 -22.35 -14.17 8.97
C TYR A 382 -23.38 -13.23 8.31
N GLU A 383 -24.66 -13.31 8.69
CA GLU A 383 -25.71 -12.41 8.21
C GLU A 383 -25.45 -10.96 8.62
N ARG A 384 -24.99 -10.75 9.85
CA ARG A 384 -24.68 -9.43 10.37
C ARG A 384 -23.49 -8.80 9.65
N ILE A 385 -22.37 -9.51 9.51
CA ILE A 385 -21.14 -8.99 8.88
C ILE A 385 -21.39 -8.65 7.41
N ASN A 386 -22.14 -9.49 6.69
CA ASN A 386 -22.24 -9.41 5.24
C ASN A 386 -23.54 -8.77 4.74
N ARG A 387 -23.92 -7.60 5.28
CA ARG A 387 -24.95 -6.75 4.63
C ARG A 387 -24.61 -6.49 3.16
N GLU A 388 -23.32 -6.39 2.83
CA GLU A 388 -22.77 -6.44 1.47
C GLU A 388 -22.06 -7.79 1.23
N ARG A 389 -22.75 -8.75 0.61
CA ARG A 389 -22.25 -10.13 0.45
C ARG A 389 -20.97 -10.20 -0.41
N PRO A 390 -19.88 -10.84 0.07
CA PRO A 390 -18.66 -10.98 -0.72
C PRO A 390 -18.92 -11.82 -1.96
N LYS A 391 -18.44 -11.36 -3.12
CA LYS A 391 -18.59 -12.10 -4.37
C LYS A 391 -17.82 -13.42 -4.34
N ASN A 392 -16.69 -13.48 -3.64
CA ASN A 392 -15.88 -14.69 -3.50
C ASN A 392 -15.49 -14.91 -2.04
N PHE A 393 -15.55 -16.15 -1.57
CA PHE A 393 -15.07 -16.58 -0.26
C PHE A 393 -13.76 -17.35 -0.43
N THR A 394 -12.81 -17.17 0.48
CA THR A 394 -11.48 -17.76 0.37
C THR A 394 -11.14 -18.48 1.65
N PHE A 395 -10.76 -19.75 1.56
CA PHE A 395 -10.25 -20.51 2.69
C PHE A 395 -9.11 -21.43 2.24
N ALA A 396 -8.22 -21.78 3.17
CA ALA A 396 -7.00 -22.51 2.87
C ALA A 396 -7.01 -23.91 3.53
N PRO A 397 -7.31 -24.96 2.74
CA PRO A 397 -7.08 -26.34 3.17
C PRO A 397 -5.61 -26.66 3.42
N GLU A 398 -4.71 -25.97 2.70
CA GLU A 398 -3.24 -26.16 2.68
C GLU A 398 -2.76 -27.49 2.13
N ALA A 399 -3.47 -28.59 2.40
CA ALA A 399 -3.17 -29.93 1.90
C ALA A 399 -4.41 -30.66 1.40
N GLY A 400 -4.21 -31.47 0.34
CA GLY A 400 -5.27 -32.21 -0.36
C GLY A 400 -5.81 -33.41 0.43
N SER A 401 -4.93 -34.25 0.95
CA SER A 401 -5.30 -35.44 1.72
C SER A 401 -5.53 -35.14 3.19
N GLN A 402 -6.36 -35.95 3.86
CA GLN A 402 -6.49 -35.86 5.33
C GLN A 402 -5.17 -36.14 6.02
N ARG A 403 -4.45 -37.16 5.53
CA ARG A 403 -3.12 -37.53 6.02
C ARG A 403 -2.15 -36.34 6.02
N LEU A 404 -2.04 -35.58 4.93
CA LEU A 404 -1.14 -34.43 4.90
C LEU A 404 -1.63 -33.27 5.77
N ARG A 405 -2.95 -33.06 5.90
CA ARG A 405 -3.48 -32.08 6.86
C ARG A 405 -3.10 -32.43 8.30
N ASP A 406 -3.02 -33.71 8.62
CA ASP A 406 -2.57 -34.21 9.93
C ASP A 406 -1.04 -34.07 10.08
N VAL A 407 -0.26 -34.35 9.02
CA VAL A 407 1.20 -34.13 8.98
C VAL A 407 1.55 -32.66 9.23
N ILE A 408 0.82 -31.71 8.66
CA ILE A 408 1.08 -30.27 8.87
C ILE A 408 0.42 -29.69 10.12
N ASN A 409 -0.33 -30.51 10.87
CA ASN A 409 -1.11 -30.13 12.05
C ASN A 409 -2.13 -29.02 11.76
N LYS A 410 -2.87 -29.10 10.66
CA LYS A 410 -3.93 -28.13 10.33
C LYS A 410 -5.19 -28.37 11.16
N ASN A 411 -5.42 -29.60 11.63
CA ASN A 411 -6.58 -30.02 12.43
C ASN A 411 -7.92 -29.60 11.80
N ILE A 412 -8.06 -29.80 10.49
CA ILE A 412 -9.33 -29.65 9.77
C ILE A 412 -9.61 -30.93 8.99
N THR A 413 -10.85 -31.39 9.04
CA THR A 413 -11.30 -32.59 8.33
C THR A 413 -11.74 -32.27 6.91
N GLU A 414 -11.89 -33.30 6.08
CA GLU A 414 -12.53 -33.13 4.77
C GLU A 414 -13.97 -32.62 4.93
N ASP A 415 -14.73 -33.15 5.89
CA ASP A 415 -16.13 -32.76 6.10
C ASP A 415 -16.24 -31.28 6.48
N ASP A 416 -15.32 -30.76 7.29
CA ASP A 416 -15.27 -29.33 7.64
C ASP A 416 -15.16 -28.46 6.37
N ILE A 417 -14.25 -28.84 5.46
CA ILE A 417 -14.03 -28.15 4.18
C ILE A 417 -15.29 -28.18 3.31
N LEU A 418 -15.92 -29.35 3.20
CA LEU A 418 -17.12 -29.52 2.38
C LEU A 418 -18.33 -28.80 2.96
N ASN A 419 -18.49 -28.81 4.29
CA ASN A 419 -19.54 -28.09 5.00
C ASN A 419 -19.38 -26.59 4.83
N THR A 420 -18.17 -26.06 5.06
CA THR A 420 -17.89 -24.62 4.85
C THR A 420 -18.13 -24.18 3.41
N ALA A 421 -17.75 -24.99 2.42
CA ALA A 421 -18.06 -24.69 1.02
C ALA A 421 -19.59 -24.67 0.78
N ARG A 422 -20.33 -25.62 1.36
CA ARG A 422 -21.80 -25.70 1.25
C ARG A 422 -22.46 -24.47 1.86
N ASP A 423 -22.03 -24.07 3.05
CA ASP A 423 -22.60 -22.94 3.77
C ASP A 423 -22.30 -21.63 3.03
N ALA A 424 -21.06 -21.44 2.55
CA ALA A 424 -20.71 -20.29 1.72
C ALA A 424 -21.62 -20.15 0.47
N PHE A 425 -21.85 -21.25 -0.26
CA PHE A 425 -22.73 -21.21 -1.43
C PHE A 425 -24.21 -20.99 -1.06
N LYS A 426 -24.69 -21.58 0.05
CA LYS A 426 -26.06 -21.35 0.56
C LYS A 426 -26.28 -19.88 0.94
N SER A 427 -25.30 -19.24 1.57
CA SER A 427 -25.33 -17.81 1.92
C SER A 427 -25.25 -16.87 0.71
N GLY A 428 -25.06 -17.41 -0.51
CA GLY A 428 -25.10 -16.65 -1.77
C GLY A 428 -23.74 -16.14 -2.24
N VAL A 429 -22.63 -16.64 -1.70
CA VAL A 429 -21.29 -16.42 -2.26
C VAL A 429 -21.25 -16.94 -3.70
N LYS A 430 -20.68 -16.16 -4.63
CA LYS A 430 -20.65 -16.56 -6.05
C LYS A 430 -19.58 -17.60 -6.30
N GLY A 431 -18.37 -17.42 -5.75
CA GLY A 431 -17.25 -18.35 -5.92
C GLY A 431 -16.42 -18.62 -4.66
N VAL A 432 -15.69 -19.74 -4.69
CA VAL A 432 -14.79 -20.18 -3.62
C VAL A 432 -13.36 -20.24 -4.15
N LYS A 433 -12.40 -19.70 -3.39
CA LYS A 433 -10.96 -19.83 -3.65
C LYS A 433 -10.31 -20.73 -2.60
N LEU A 434 -9.58 -21.74 -3.08
CA LEU A 434 -8.86 -22.73 -2.28
C LEU A 434 -7.36 -22.55 -2.47
N TYR A 435 -6.61 -22.52 -1.36
CA TYR A 435 -5.15 -22.52 -1.36
C TYR A 435 -4.59 -23.86 -0.87
N PHE A 436 -3.62 -24.37 -1.63
CA PHE A 436 -2.87 -25.58 -1.32
C PHE A 436 -1.38 -25.31 -1.45
N MET A 437 -0.60 -26.09 -0.71
CA MET A 437 0.83 -26.23 -0.92
C MET A 437 1.12 -27.52 -1.69
N CYS A 438 2.30 -27.59 -2.30
CA CYS A 438 2.83 -28.78 -2.94
C CYS A 438 4.31 -28.93 -2.59
N GLY A 439 4.78 -30.16 -2.41
CA GLY A 439 6.13 -30.45 -1.92
C GLY A 439 6.22 -30.49 -0.39
N LEU A 440 5.10 -30.73 0.30
CA LEU A 440 5.10 -30.89 1.75
C LEU A 440 5.91 -32.13 2.18
N PRO A 441 6.46 -32.14 3.42
CA PRO A 441 7.16 -33.30 3.93
C PRO A 441 6.26 -34.55 3.90
N THR A 442 6.81 -35.68 3.46
CA THR A 442 6.10 -36.96 3.27
C THR A 442 5.03 -36.99 2.17
N GLU A 443 4.86 -35.94 1.35
CA GLU A 443 3.85 -35.91 0.26
C GLU A 443 4.14 -36.95 -0.83
N THR A 444 3.14 -37.75 -1.16
CA THR A 444 3.15 -38.78 -2.21
C THR A 444 2.26 -38.41 -3.39
N ASN A 445 2.29 -39.19 -4.47
CA ASN A 445 1.43 -38.96 -5.62
C ASN A 445 -0.05 -39.21 -5.30
N GLU A 446 -0.35 -40.12 -4.36
CA GLU A 446 -1.70 -40.39 -3.87
C GLU A 446 -2.30 -39.13 -3.22
N ASP A 447 -1.51 -38.35 -2.48
CA ASP A 447 -2.00 -37.08 -1.91
C ASP A 447 -2.33 -36.04 -2.99
N LEU A 448 -1.59 -36.04 -4.11
CA LEU A 448 -1.90 -35.17 -5.26
C LEU A 448 -3.22 -35.58 -5.93
N ASP A 449 -3.52 -36.87 -5.98
CA ASP A 449 -4.79 -37.38 -6.48
C ASP A 449 -5.94 -37.05 -5.51
N GLU A 450 -5.71 -37.18 -4.19
CA GLU A 450 -6.68 -36.75 -3.16
C GLU A 450 -6.95 -35.24 -3.22
N LEU A 451 -5.95 -34.40 -3.51
CA LEU A 451 -6.16 -32.97 -3.76
C LEU A 451 -7.17 -32.76 -4.91
N VAL A 452 -6.95 -33.43 -6.04
CA VAL A 452 -7.86 -33.34 -7.19
C VAL A 452 -9.25 -33.85 -6.83
N ALA A 453 -9.35 -34.95 -6.07
CA ALA A 453 -10.60 -35.51 -5.61
C ALA A 453 -11.37 -34.55 -4.69
N LEU A 454 -10.69 -33.94 -3.71
CA LEU A 454 -11.25 -32.94 -2.81
C LEU A 454 -11.81 -31.74 -3.58
N VAL A 455 -11.04 -31.20 -4.54
CA VAL A 455 -11.52 -30.12 -5.41
C VAL A 455 -12.75 -30.59 -6.20
N GLY A 456 -12.76 -31.82 -6.70
CA GLY A 456 -13.92 -32.41 -7.37
C GLY A 456 -15.17 -32.43 -6.49
N LYS A 457 -15.04 -32.79 -5.21
CA LYS A 457 -16.13 -32.77 -4.23
C LYS A 457 -16.65 -31.35 -4.00
N VAL A 458 -15.76 -30.35 -3.85
CA VAL A 458 -16.16 -28.94 -3.73
C VAL A 458 -16.87 -28.43 -4.99
N VAL A 459 -16.39 -28.84 -6.18
CA VAL A 459 -17.03 -28.52 -7.47
C VAL A 459 -18.44 -29.09 -7.57
N ALA A 460 -18.68 -30.28 -7.02
CA ALA A 460 -20.01 -30.90 -6.99
C ALA A 460 -21.01 -30.13 -6.10
N ILE A 461 -20.52 -29.40 -5.09
CA ILE A 461 -21.34 -28.54 -4.21
C ILE A 461 -21.65 -27.20 -4.89
N ALA A 462 -20.78 -26.72 -5.77
CA ALA A 462 -20.90 -25.40 -6.40
C ALA A 462 -22.13 -25.29 -7.33
N PRO A 463 -22.98 -24.24 -7.20
CA PRO A 463 -24.23 -24.10 -7.98
C PRO A 463 -24.07 -24.07 -9.50
N ARG A 464 -22.92 -23.59 -9.99
CA ARG A 464 -22.56 -23.53 -11.42
C ARG A 464 -21.33 -24.40 -11.74
N GLY A 465 -21.09 -25.42 -10.91
CA GLY A 465 -19.94 -26.31 -11.01
C GLY A 465 -18.59 -25.58 -10.97
N GLY A 466 -17.63 -26.07 -11.75
CA GLY A 466 -16.22 -25.66 -11.66
C GLY A 466 -15.93 -24.18 -11.91
N SER A 467 -16.78 -23.45 -12.66
CA SER A 467 -16.55 -22.04 -13.01
C SER A 467 -16.47 -21.09 -11.80
N GLN A 468 -17.00 -21.52 -10.66
CA GLN A 468 -17.03 -20.76 -9.41
C GLN A 468 -15.88 -21.14 -8.45
N VAL A 469 -15.06 -22.14 -8.79
CA VAL A 469 -13.96 -22.60 -7.94
C VAL A 469 -12.63 -22.14 -8.53
N HIS A 470 -11.85 -21.46 -7.69
CA HIS A 470 -10.47 -21.08 -7.96
C HIS A 470 -9.53 -21.94 -7.09
N VAL A 471 -8.55 -22.58 -7.68
CA VAL A 471 -7.53 -23.35 -6.96
C VAL A 471 -6.18 -22.69 -7.18
N SER A 472 -5.47 -22.41 -6.10
CA SER A 472 -4.10 -21.90 -6.12
C SER A 472 -3.18 -22.90 -5.42
N VAL A 473 -2.12 -23.32 -6.10
CA VAL A 473 -1.12 -24.24 -5.55
C VAL A 473 0.24 -23.54 -5.56
N SER A 474 0.86 -23.44 -4.39
CA SER A 474 2.20 -22.85 -4.21
C SER A 474 3.19 -23.93 -3.77
N PRO A 475 4.44 -23.92 -4.23
CA PRO A 475 5.46 -24.79 -3.67
C PRO A 475 5.69 -24.49 -2.18
N PHE A 476 5.97 -25.53 -1.40
CA PHE A 476 6.32 -25.41 0.01
C PHE A 476 7.74 -24.87 0.16
N SER A 477 7.90 -23.83 0.98
CA SER A 477 9.19 -23.29 1.40
C SER A 477 9.34 -23.49 2.90
N PRO A 478 10.28 -24.33 3.37
CA PRO A 478 10.61 -24.41 4.79
C PRO A 478 11.05 -23.04 5.34
N LYS A 479 10.79 -22.80 6.63
CA LYS A 479 11.16 -21.56 7.31
C LYS A 479 11.85 -21.86 8.64
N ALA A 480 12.83 -21.03 8.98
CA ALA A 480 13.49 -21.04 10.29
C ALA A 480 12.48 -20.93 11.43
N HIS A 481 12.78 -21.53 12.58
CA HIS A 481 11.91 -21.55 13.77
C HIS A 481 10.57 -22.26 13.56
N THR A 482 10.53 -23.25 12.66
CA THR A 482 9.37 -24.14 12.48
C THR A 482 9.76 -25.59 12.67
N PRO A 483 8.82 -26.49 13.02
CA PRO A 483 9.09 -27.93 12.98
C PRO A 483 9.56 -28.45 11.62
N PHE A 484 9.29 -27.74 10.53
CA PHE A 484 9.72 -28.12 9.18
C PHE A 484 11.05 -27.49 8.74
N GLN A 485 11.75 -26.77 9.61
CA GLN A 485 13.04 -26.15 9.28
C GLN A 485 14.12 -27.14 8.80
N TRP A 486 13.93 -28.45 9.03
CA TRP A 486 14.85 -29.52 8.60
C TRP A 486 14.43 -30.27 7.33
N ALA A 487 13.25 -30.00 6.77
CA ALA A 487 12.64 -30.86 5.75
C ALA A 487 13.26 -30.76 4.34
N GLY A 488 14.02 -29.69 4.06
CA GLY A 488 14.47 -29.35 2.71
C GLY A 488 13.31 -28.94 1.78
N GLN A 489 13.66 -28.38 0.62
CA GLN A 489 12.72 -28.06 -0.45
C GLN A 489 12.88 -29.04 -1.61
N ILE A 490 11.77 -29.46 -2.21
CA ILE A 490 11.82 -30.29 -3.43
C ILE A 490 12.42 -29.51 -4.60
N SER A 491 13.08 -30.21 -5.52
CA SER A 491 13.76 -29.57 -6.67
C SER A 491 12.78 -28.85 -7.61
N ARG A 492 13.29 -27.88 -8.39
CA ARG A 492 12.52 -27.13 -9.39
C ARG A 492 11.90 -28.03 -10.45
N GLU A 493 12.59 -29.11 -10.83
CA GLU A 493 12.11 -30.12 -11.78
C GLU A 493 10.92 -30.87 -11.20
N GLU A 494 10.98 -31.24 -9.92
CA GLU A 494 9.90 -31.93 -9.22
C GLU A 494 8.68 -31.03 -9.03
N ILE A 495 8.88 -29.75 -8.68
CA ILE A 495 7.81 -28.73 -8.65
C ILE A 495 7.13 -28.66 -10.01
N THR A 496 7.91 -28.56 -11.09
CA THR A 496 7.40 -28.50 -12.46
C THR A 496 6.64 -29.78 -12.83
N ARG A 497 7.14 -30.96 -12.44
CA ARG A 497 6.47 -32.25 -12.65
C ARG A 497 5.10 -32.27 -11.95
N ARG A 498 5.05 -31.90 -10.66
CA ARG A 498 3.81 -31.86 -9.87
C ARG A 498 2.83 -30.81 -10.37
N ASN A 499 3.30 -29.62 -10.74
CA ASN A 499 2.48 -28.59 -11.39
C ASN A 499 1.86 -29.09 -12.71
N ASN A 500 2.63 -29.77 -13.55
CA ASN A 500 2.11 -30.38 -14.78
C ASN A 500 1.08 -31.48 -14.47
N TYR A 501 1.32 -32.30 -13.44
CA TYR A 501 0.43 -33.36 -12.99
C TYR A 501 -0.93 -32.81 -12.51
N LEU A 502 -0.91 -31.86 -11.58
CA LEU A 502 -2.08 -31.20 -11.02
C LEU A 502 -2.81 -30.37 -12.08
N GLY A 503 -2.09 -29.57 -12.85
CA GLY A 503 -2.67 -28.70 -13.87
C GLY A 503 -3.44 -29.47 -14.95
N LYS A 504 -2.94 -30.63 -15.40
CA LYS A 504 -3.68 -31.49 -16.35
C LYS A 504 -4.98 -32.01 -15.76
N ARG A 505 -5.00 -32.41 -14.49
CA ARG A 505 -6.17 -33.01 -13.83
C ARG A 505 -7.19 -31.96 -13.38
N LEU A 506 -6.76 -30.90 -12.70
CA LEU A 506 -7.63 -29.82 -12.23
C LEU A 506 -8.35 -29.13 -13.39
N ARG A 507 -7.69 -28.93 -14.55
CA ARG A 507 -8.37 -28.37 -15.73
C ARG A 507 -9.55 -29.21 -16.23
N ARG A 508 -9.56 -30.53 -16.01
CA ARG A 508 -10.70 -31.40 -16.36
C ARG A 508 -11.94 -31.11 -15.51
N LEU A 509 -11.75 -30.57 -14.31
CA LEU A 509 -12.84 -30.15 -13.41
C LEU A 509 -13.44 -28.79 -13.79
N LYS A 510 -12.93 -28.14 -14.85
CA LYS A 510 -13.35 -26.80 -15.32
C LYS A 510 -13.21 -25.71 -14.24
N VAL A 511 -12.29 -25.90 -13.30
CA VAL A 511 -11.92 -24.89 -12.29
C VAL A 511 -10.89 -23.92 -12.86
N LYS A 512 -10.81 -22.73 -12.27
CA LYS A 512 -9.71 -21.81 -12.54
C LYS A 512 -8.50 -22.21 -11.68
N VAL A 513 -7.32 -22.31 -12.30
CA VAL A 513 -6.13 -22.85 -11.64
C VAL A 513 -4.98 -21.83 -11.72
N GLY A 514 -4.40 -21.50 -10.57
CA GLY A 514 -3.10 -20.82 -10.45
C GLY A 514 -2.07 -21.80 -9.89
N LEU A 515 -1.01 -22.06 -10.64
CA LEU A 515 0.14 -22.86 -10.18
C LEU A 515 1.34 -21.93 -10.17
N ARG A 516 1.97 -21.75 -9.00
CA ARG A 516 3.17 -20.93 -8.87
C ARG A 516 4.38 -21.73 -9.33
N ASP A 517 5.27 -21.07 -10.06
CA ASP A 517 6.54 -21.66 -10.50
C ASP A 517 7.53 -21.77 -9.33
N GLY A 518 8.55 -22.62 -9.50
CA GLY A 518 9.55 -22.93 -8.47
C GLY A 518 10.57 -21.81 -8.23
N GLU A 519 10.83 -20.92 -9.19
CA GLU A 519 11.93 -19.93 -9.11
C GLU A 519 11.79 -18.96 -7.92
N VAL A 520 10.60 -18.40 -7.72
CA VAL A 520 10.39 -17.46 -6.62
C VAL A 520 10.46 -18.18 -5.27
N SER A 521 9.87 -19.37 -5.18
CA SER A 521 9.89 -20.20 -3.96
C SER A 521 11.28 -20.73 -3.65
N PHE A 522 12.11 -20.96 -4.67
CA PHE A 522 13.53 -21.31 -4.55
C PHE A 522 14.29 -20.18 -3.84
N LEU A 523 14.12 -18.93 -4.26
CA LEU A 523 14.78 -17.79 -3.61
C LEU A 523 14.26 -17.54 -2.19
N GLU A 524 12.95 -17.63 -1.97
CA GLU A 524 12.35 -17.52 -0.62
C GLU A 524 12.91 -18.56 0.36
N CYS A 525 13.23 -19.76 -0.14
CA CYS A 525 13.81 -20.85 0.64
C CYS A 525 15.31 -20.66 0.85
N LEU A 526 16.05 -20.40 -0.23
CA LEU A 526 17.49 -20.20 -0.22
C LEU A 526 17.89 -19.07 0.74
N LEU A 527 17.24 -17.92 0.62
CA LEU A 527 17.50 -16.76 1.48
C LEU A 527 16.95 -16.96 2.90
N GLY A 528 15.81 -17.62 3.05
CA GLY A 528 15.18 -17.84 4.36
C GLY A 528 15.95 -18.83 5.25
N LEU A 529 16.65 -19.79 4.65
CA LEU A 529 17.47 -20.81 5.32
C LEU A 529 18.98 -20.57 5.17
N GLY A 530 19.36 -19.46 4.54
CA GLY A 530 20.73 -19.09 4.24
C GLY A 530 21.55 -18.69 5.45
N ASP A 531 22.84 -18.48 5.20
CA ASP A 531 23.79 -17.87 6.11
C ASP A 531 24.50 -16.66 5.46
N ALA A 532 25.55 -16.14 6.11
CA ALA A 532 26.27 -14.96 5.65
C ALA A 532 26.95 -15.14 4.28
N ASP A 533 27.19 -16.38 3.82
CA ASP A 533 27.84 -16.65 2.52
C ASP A 533 26.93 -16.32 1.33
N LEU A 534 25.62 -16.14 1.58
CA LEU A 534 24.68 -15.66 0.57
C LEU A 534 24.67 -14.14 0.39
N LEU A 535 25.24 -13.36 1.31
CA LEU A 535 25.27 -11.90 1.16
C LEU A 535 25.97 -11.44 -0.13
N PRO A 536 27.15 -11.97 -0.50
CA PRO A 536 27.78 -11.67 -1.79
C PRO A 536 26.85 -11.94 -2.98
N VAL A 537 26.08 -13.04 -2.96
CA VAL A 537 25.12 -13.40 -4.02
C VAL A 537 24.01 -12.36 -4.12
N VAL A 538 23.42 -11.94 -2.99
CA VAL A 538 22.37 -10.90 -2.95
C VAL A 538 22.90 -9.59 -3.52
N ARG A 539 24.12 -9.19 -3.13
CA ARG A 539 24.77 -7.96 -3.64
C ARG A 539 25.07 -8.04 -5.13
N GLU A 540 25.51 -9.20 -5.62
CA GLU A 540 25.80 -9.41 -7.04
C GLU A 540 24.52 -9.45 -7.89
N ALA A 541 23.46 -10.11 -7.42
CA ALA A 541 22.15 -10.09 -8.08
C ALA A 541 21.58 -8.66 -8.13
N TRP A 542 21.65 -7.94 -7.01
CA TRP A 542 21.30 -6.51 -6.95
C TRP A 542 22.12 -5.69 -7.94
N ARG A 543 23.45 -5.90 -7.98
CA ARG A 543 24.32 -5.22 -8.94
C ARG A 543 23.77 -5.46 -10.35
N ARG A 544 23.55 -6.71 -10.76
CA ARG A 544 23.07 -7.10 -12.10
C ARG A 544 21.71 -6.52 -12.51
N GLY A 545 20.91 -6.07 -11.54
CA GLY A 545 19.64 -5.37 -11.78
C GLY A 545 18.44 -5.95 -11.04
N ALA A 546 18.62 -6.94 -10.17
CA ALA A 546 17.52 -7.49 -9.38
C ALA A 546 16.91 -6.41 -8.47
N ARG A 547 15.60 -6.18 -8.62
CA ARG A 547 14.79 -5.21 -7.87
C ARG A 547 13.37 -5.75 -7.80
N PHE A 548 12.68 -5.50 -6.68
CA PHE A 548 11.28 -5.88 -6.51
C PHE A 548 11.02 -7.34 -6.92
N ASP A 549 11.85 -8.27 -6.44
CA ASP A 549 11.81 -9.68 -6.82
C ASP A 549 10.47 -10.38 -6.43
N GLY A 550 9.68 -9.76 -5.54
CA GLY A 550 8.30 -10.16 -5.24
C GLY A 550 7.26 -9.80 -6.32
N TRP A 551 7.58 -8.90 -7.24
CA TRP A 551 6.68 -8.39 -8.27
C TRP A 551 6.93 -9.10 -9.60
N THR A 552 5.90 -9.76 -10.13
CA THR A 552 6.02 -10.63 -11.32
C THR A 552 6.52 -9.86 -12.55
N GLU A 553 6.24 -8.58 -12.66
CA GLU A 553 6.67 -7.68 -13.73
C GLU A 553 8.15 -7.31 -13.68
N CYS A 554 8.80 -7.39 -12.52
CA CYS A 554 10.21 -6.99 -12.35
C CYS A 554 11.12 -8.18 -12.00
N PHE A 555 10.56 -9.29 -11.52
CA PHE A 555 11.28 -10.54 -11.28
C PHE A 555 11.95 -11.11 -12.53
N ASP A 556 13.26 -11.39 -12.42
CA ASP A 556 14.07 -12.05 -13.44
C ASP A 556 15.11 -12.97 -12.79
N PHE A 557 14.85 -14.28 -12.84
CA PHE A 557 15.67 -15.27 -12.15
C PHE A 557 17.11 -15.37 -12.66
N ARG A 558 17.38 -14.91 -13.89
CA ARG A 558 18.72 -14.97 -14.50
C ARG A 558 19.74 -14.17 -13.71
N PHE A 559 19.34 -13.04 -13.10
CA PHE A 559 20.23 -12.25 -12.24
C PHE A 559 20.73 -13.05 -11.05
N TRP A 560 19.91 -13.95 -10.51
CA TRP A 560 20.25 -14.79 -9.38
C TRP A 560 21.07 -16.01 -9.78
N GLU A 561 20.75 -16.66 -10.90
CA GLU A 561 21.56 -17.78 -11.43
C GLU A 561 22.99 -17.33 -11.74
N GLU A 562 23.15 -16.20 -12.44
CA GLU A 562 24.46 -15.65 -12.77
C GLU A 562 25.21 -15.15 -11.52
N ALA A 563 24.50 -14.65 -10.50
CA ALA A 563 25.12 -14.24 -9.24
C ALA A 563 25.64 -15.43 -8.42
N LEU A 564 24.87 -16.52 -8.36
CA LEU A 564 25.31 -17.77 -7.72
C LEU A 564 26.58 -18.32 -8.38
N GLU A 565 26.59 -18.35 -9.73
CA GLU A 565 27.76 -18.77 -10.50
C GLU A 565 28.97 -17.87 -10.27
N ALA A 566 28.79 -16.54 -10.34
CA ALA A 566 29.87 -15.56 -10.16
C ALA A 566 30.47 -15.60 -8.75
N CYS A 567 29.66 -15.87 -7.73
CA CYS A 567 30.13 -16.01 -6.34
C CYS A 567 30.63 -17.43 -6.02
N GLY A 568 30.48 -18.40 -6.93
CA GLY A 568 30.87 -19.80 -6.69
C GLY A 568 30.06 -20.48 -5.59
N VAL A 569 28.81 -20.08 -5.39
CA VAL A 569 27.94 -20.61 -4.33
C VAL A 569 27.01 -21.68 -4.91
N ASP A 570 27.10 -22.89 -4.36
CA ASP A 570 26.15 -23.97 -4.64
C ASP A 570 24.90 -23.80 -3.77
N PRO A 571 23.69 -23.63 -4.35
CA PRO A 571 22.47 -23.49 -3.58
C PRO A 571 21.94 -24.82 -3.01
N GLU A 572 22.34 -25.99 -3.56
CA GLU A 572 21.76 -27.29 -3.19
C GLU A 572 21.90 -27.63 -1.68
N PRO A 573 23.05 -27.39 -1.02
CA PRO A 573 23.19 -27.66 0.42
C PRO A 573 22.20 -26.87 1.30
N TYR A 574 21.81 -25.66 0.90
CA TYR A 574 20.86 -24.84 1.65
C TYR A 574 19.44 -25.39 1.57
N LEU A 575 19.10 -26.01 0.43
CA LEU A 575 17.77 -26.53 0.11
C LEU A 575 17.60 -28.01 0.47
N ALA A 576 18.70 -28.71 0.76
CA ALA A 576 18.67 -30.10 1.21
C ALA A 576 18.05 -30.26 2.62
N PRO A 577 17.52 -31.45 2.94
CA PRO A 577 17.16 -31.78 4.31
C PRO A 577 18.37 -31.67 5.25
N ARG A 578 18.14 -31.19 6.47
CA ARG A 578 19.20 -30.98 7.48
C ARG A 578 19.10 -31.98 8.62
N ASP A 579 20.24 -32.31 9.21
CA ASP A 579 20.26 -33.06 10.47
C ASP A 579 19.67 -32.19 11.59
N VAL A 580 18.86 -32.82 12.45
CA VAL A 580 18.18 -32.18 13.57
C VAL A 580 19.17 -31.72 14.63
N GLU A 581 20.33 -32.38 14.73
CA GLU A 581 21.39 -32.07 15.70
C GLU A 581 22.45 -31.11 15.12
N ALA A 582 22.46 -30.87 13.80
CA ALA A 582 23.44 -29.98 13.19
C ALA A 582 23.19 -28.51 13.59
N PRO A 583 24.24 -27.69 13.71
CA PRO A 583 24.08 -26.26 13.94
C PRO A 583 23.32 -25.61 12.78
N LEU A 584 22.42 -24.70 13.10
CA LEU A 584 21.64 -23.91 12.14
C LEU A 584 22.16 -22.46 12.13
N PRO A 585 22.12 -21.77 10.97
CA PRO A 585 22.56 -20.38 10.88
C PRO A 585 21.91 -19.45 11.91
N TRP A 586 20.63 -19.69 12.21
CA TRP A 586 19.84 -18.91 13.16
C TRP A 586 19.86 -19.44 14.60
N ASP A 587 20.78 -20.34 14.98
CA ASP A 587 20.86 -20.85 16.36
C ASP A 587 21.18 -19.75 17.40
N SER A 588 21.78 -18.64 16.96
CA SER A 588 21.98 -17.43 17.77
C SER A 588 20.69 -16.68 18.10
N VAL A 589 19.54 -17.10 17.56
CA VAL A 589 18.22 -16.49 17.80
C VAL A 589 17.32 -17.49 18.54
N PHE A 590 16.71 -17.06 19.64
CA PHE A 590 15.63 -17.80 20.28
C PHE A 590 14.28 -17.27 19.79
N GLY A 591 13.65 -18.03 18.90
CA GLY A 591 12.37 -17.72 18.26
C GLY A 591 11.13 -17.87 19.16
N GLY A 592 11.28 -17.91 20.48
CA GLY A 592 10.18 -18.08 21.45
C GLY A 592 9.70 -19.51 21.65
N VAL A 593 10.13 -20.47 20.81
CA VAL A 593 9.81 -21.89 20.98
C VAL A 593 11.10 -22.70 21.03
N ASN A 594 11.25 -23.55 22.05
CA ASN A 594 12.47 -24.32 22.23
C ASN A 594 12.69 -25.36 21.11
N ARG A 595 13.98 -25.58 20.79
CA ARG A 595 14.42 -26.49 19.72
C ARG A 595 13.94 -27.93 19.94
N ASP A 596 13.94 -28.38 21.19
CA ASP A 596 13.47 -29.71 21.58
C ASP A 596 12.01 -29.96 21.20
N PHE A 597 11.14 -28.98 21.42
CA PHE A 597 9.73 -29.06 21.02
C PHE A 597 9.62 -29.14 19.50
N LEU A 598 10.33 -28.27 18.76
CA LEU A 598 10.32 -28.27 17.30
C LEU A 598 10.79 -29.63 16.75
N ALA A 599 11.86 -30.19 17.30
CA ALA A 599 12.41 -31.48 16.91
C ALA A 599 11.45 -32.65 17.22
N LYS A 600 10.83 -32.64 18.41
CA LYS A 600 9.80 -33.62 18.78
C LYS A 600 8.60 -33.53 17.85
N ASP A 601 8.17 -32.32 17.48
CA ASP A 601 7.02 -32.12 16.63
C ASP A 601 7.30 -32.44 15.14
N TRP A 602 8.53 -32.21 14.68
CA TRP A 602 9.03 -32.74 13.40
C TRP A 602 8.89 -34.27 13.35
N LYS A 603 9.36 -34.96 14.41
CA LYS A 603 9.24 -36.41 14.53
C LYS A 603 7.77 -36.86 14.56
N ARG A 604 6.88 -36.12 15.23
CA ARG A 604 5.43 -36.41 15.21
C ARG A 604 4.85 -36.30 13.79
N ALA A 605 5.26 -35.29 13.03
CA ALA A 605 4.83 -35.11 11.65
C ALA A 605 5.20 -36.31 10.76
N GLN A 606 6.42 -36.82 10.90
CA GLN A 606 6.89 -38.01 10.17
C GLN A 606 6.07 -39.28 10.49
N HIS A 607 5.42 -39.32 11.67
CA HIS A 607 4.56 -40.41 12.10
C HIS A 607 3.06 -40.07 12.00
N VAL A 608 2.68 -38.99 11.31
CA VAL A 608 1.29 -38.54 11.12
C VAL A 608 0.54 -38.37 12.45
N LYS A 609 1.22 -37.87 13.48
CA LYS A 609 0.60 -37.57 14.79
C LYS A 609 0.26 -36.09 14.88
N THR A 610 -0.98 -35.76 15.20
CA THR A 610 -1.43 -34.37 15.42
C THR A 610 -1.21 -33.93 16.86
N LEU A 611 -1.27 -32.62 17.08
CA LEU A 611 -1.32 -32.00 18.40
C LEU A 611 -2.62 -31.18 18.51
N PRO A 612 -3.44 -31.39 19.57
CA PRO A 612 -4.60 -30.53 19.83
C PRO A 612 -4.21 -29.08 20.19
N ASP A 613 -5.21 -28.21 20.29
CA ASP A 613 -5.03 -26.82 20.78
C ASP A 613 -4.49 -26.84 22.22
N CYS A 614 -3.38 -26.14 22.47
CA CYS A 614 -2.71 -26.13 23.77
C CYS A 614 -3.46 -25.35 24.85
N ARG A 615 -4.53 -24.61 24.50
CA ARG A 615 -5.43 -23.95 25.46
C ARG A 615 -6.40 -24.92 26.14
N LEU A 616 -6.60 -26.11 25.56
CA LEU A 616 -7.44 -27.12 26.18
C LEU A 616 -6.78 -27.61 27.48
N GLU A 617 -7.58 -27.79 28.52
CA GLU A 617 -7.11 -28.22 29.83
C GLU A 617 -6.22 -29.47 29.72
N GLY A 618 -5.05 -29.45 30.39
CA GLY A 618 -4.06 -30.53 30.32
C GLY A 618 -3.28 -30.68 29.01
N SER A 619 -3.42 -29.76 28.05
CA SER A 619 -2.80 -29.85 26.71
C SER A 619 -1.52 -29.00 26.52
N CYS A 620 -0.91 -28.51 27.60
CA CYS A 620 0.34 -27.73 27.52
C CYS A 620 1.53 -28.60 27.11
N TYR A 621 2.27 -28.15 26.08
CA TYR A 621 3.41 -28.88 25.52
C TYR A 621 4.78 -28.45 26.05
N LYS A 622 4.82 -27.50 27.00
CA LYS A 622 6.07 -26.95 27.58
C LYS A 622 7.09 -26.55 26.51
N CYS A 623 6.62 -25.71 25.60
CA CYS A 623 7.40 -25.25 24.43
C CYS A 623 8.20 -23.97 24.68
N ASP A 624 8.19 -23.46 25.92
CA ASP A 624 8.78 -22.18 26.38
C ASP A 624 8.24 -20.90 25.72
N GLY A 625 7.17 -21.02 24.92
CA GLY A 625 6.47 -19.86 24.37
C GLY A 625 5.56 -19.12 25.34
N CYS A 626 5.41 -19.62 26.57
CA CYS A 626 4.72 -18.95 27.68
C CYS A 626 5.05 -19.68 29.00
N ASP A 627 4.75 -19.05 30.14
CA ASP A 627 5.05 -19.58 31.49
C ASP A 627 4.18 -20.77 31.93
N GLY A 628 3.38 -21.36 31.03
CA GLY A 628 2.57 -22.55 31.31
C GLY A 628 1.33 -22.33 32.19
N ASP A 629 1.35 -21.32 33.06
CA ASP A 629 0.27 -20.94 34.00
C ASP A 629 -0.62 -19.79 33.49
N GLN A 630 -0.28 -19.18 32.35
CA GLN A 630 -1.15 -18.21 31.68
C GLN A 630 -2.29 -18.95 30.97
N HIS A 631 -3.24 -19.46 31.75
CA HIS A 631 -4.58 -19.73 31.27
C HIS A 631 -5.15 -18.39 30.76
N ILE A 632 -5.08 -18.17 29.45
CA ILE A 632 -5.70 -17.06 28.71
C ILE A 632 -7.21 -16.89 29.06
N PHE A 633 -7.81 -17.84 29.80
CA PHE A 633 -9.20 -17.81 30.25
C PHE A 633 -9.44 -17.38 31.71
N ALA A 634 -8.43 -17.25 32.58
CA ALA A 634 -8.69 -16.85 33.97
C ALA A 634 -9.05 -15.36 34.11
N GLN A 635 -8.47 -14.49 33.27
CA GLN A 635 -8.79 -13.06 33.28
C GLN A 635 -10.12 -12.72 32.58
N LEU A 636 -10.63 -13.58 31.70
CA LEU A 636 -11.92 -13.33 31.04
C LEU A 636 -13.11 -13.54 31.99
N THR A 637 -13.02 -14.49 32.93
CA THR A 637 -14.06 -14.70 33.95
C THR A 637 -14.01 -13.60 35.00
N GLU A 638 -12.82 -13.21 35.49
CA GLU A 638 -12.69 -12.11 36.45
C GLU A 638 -13.04 -10.74 35.83
N MET A 639 -12.67 -10.47 34.58
CA MET A 639 -13.06 -9.21 33.92
C MET A 639 -14.55 -9.20 33.53
N ALA A 640 -15.16 -10.34 33.19
CA ALA A 640 -16.60 -10.43 32.98
C ALA A 640 -17.38 -10.34 34.30
N GLU A 641 -16.86 -10.88 35.41
CA GLU A 641 -17.49 -10.78 36.73
C GLU A 641 -17.28 -9.41 37.36
N VAL A 642 -16.11 -8.78 37.21
CA VAL A 642 -15.88 -7.38 37.61
C VAL A 642 -16.67 -6.44 36.72
N ALA A 643 -16.74 -6.64 35.40
CA ALA A 643 -17.61 -5.85 34.52
C ALA A 643 -19.10 -6.13 34.73
N ALA A 644 -19.50 -7.29 35.27
CA ALA A 644 -20.89 -7.59 35.64
C ALA A 644 -21.25 -7.10 37.06
N GLN A 645 -20.27 -6.95 37.95
CA GLN A 645 -20.43 -6.39 39.29
C GLN A 645 -20.29 -4.86 39.31
N GLU A 646 -19.53 -4.29 38.38
CA GLU A 646 -19.42 -2.85 38.10
C GLU A 646 -20.31 -2.41 36.92
N ALA A 647 -21.01 -3.34 36.28
CA ALA A 647 -22.18 -3.00 35.48
C ALA A 647 -23.26 -2.48 36.44
N GLU A 648 -23.19 -1.19 36.72
CA GLU A 648 -24.43 -0.45 36.81
C GLU A 648 -25.27 -0.88 35.60
N PRO A 649 -26.56 -1.22 35.78
CA PRO A 649 -27.43 -1.32 34.63
C PRO A 649 -27.20 -0.05 33.82
N CYS A 650 -27.08 -0.16 32.49
CA CYS A 650 -27.15 1.00 31.61
C CYS A 650 -28.57 1.59 31.73
N GLY A 651 -28.87 2.13 32.90
CA GLY A 651 -29.97 3.00 33.21
C GLY A 651 -29.52 4.37 32.75
N ASP A 652 -30.15 4.84 31.70
CA ASP A 652 -30.22 6.25 31.33
C ASP A 652 -28.88 7.00 31.21
N LEU A 653 -27.80 6.34 30.77
CA LEU A 653 -26.66 7.03 30.12
C LEU A 653 -27.03 7.63 28.75
N PHE A 654 -28.30 7.51 28.37
CA PHE A 654 -28.95 8.21 27.27
C PHE A 654 -30.17 9.02 27.78
N ASP A 655 -29.98 9.94 28.75
CA ASP A 655 -30.83 11.12 28.80
C ASP A 655 -30.15 12.25 27.97
N PRO A 656 -30.64 12.57 26.75
CA PRO A 656 -30.13 13.67 25.94
C PRO A 656 -30.30 15.06 26.57
N ARG A 657 -30.81 15.15 27.81
CA ARG A 657 -30.98 16.39 28.59
C ARG A 657 -29.91 16.62 29.65
N ASN A 658 -29.03 15.66 29.94
CA ASN A 658 -27.99 15.78 30.97
C ASN A 658 -26.57 15.79 30.35
N GLU A 659 -26.28 16.82 29.56
CA GLU A 659 -24.92 17.09 29.06
C GLU A 659 -24.23 18.13 29.97
N ASP A 660 -23.14 17.72 30.63
CA ASP A 660 -22.15 18.63 31.21
C ASP A 660 -21.59 19.54 30.09
N PRO A 661 -21.74 20.88 30.19
CA PRO A 661 -21.40 21.80 29.11
C PRO A 661 -19.90 21.89 28.77
N GLU A 662 -19.00 21.25 29.54
CA GLU A 662 -17.55 21.40 29.39
C GLU A 662 -16.81 20.22 28.70
N LYS A 663 -17.47 19.11 28.34
CA LYS A 663 -16.85 18.01 27.56
C LYS A 663 -17.20 18.06 26.05
N PRO A 664 -16.28 17.66 25.14
CA PRO A 664 -16.43 17.87 23.70
C PRO A 664 -17.39 16.87 23.02
N GLY A 665 -18.70 16.97 23.32
CA GLY A 665 -19.79 16.28 22.62
C GLY A 665 -20.46 17.11 21.52
N LYS A 666 -19.95 18.31 21.22
CA LYS A 666 -20.62 19.32 20.38
C LYS A 666 -20.74 18.96 18.89
N GLU A 667 -20.12 17.87 18.40
CA GLU A 667 -20.14 17.55 16.97
C GLU A 667 -21.30 16.65 16.51
N ILE A 668 -21.87 15.80 17.39
CA ILE A 668 -23.00 14.93 17.05
C ILE A 668 -24.29 15.73 16.84
N ARG A 669 -24.38 16.93 17.44
CA ARG A 669 -25.50 17.87 17.25
C ARG A 669 -25.62 18.45 15.84
N LYS A 670 -24.64 18.30 14.93
CA LYS A 670 -24.78 18.83 13.56
C LYS A 670 -25.71 18.00 12.68
N TRP A 671 -25.81 16.68 12.90
CA TRP A 671 -26.63 15.79 12.06
C TRP A 671 -28.15 16.02 12.23
N SER A 672 -28.58 16.42 13.44
CA SER A 672 -30.00 16.74 13.72
C SER A 672 -30.42 18.12 13.20
N VAL A 673 -29.49 19.07 13.06
CA VAL A 673 -29.75 20.43 12.54
C VAL A 673 -30.13 20.40 11.05
N TRP A 674 -29.47 19.55 10.25
CA TRP A 674 -29.77 19.43 8.82
C TRP A 674 -31.08 18.69 8.54
N ARG A 675 -31.45 17.69 9.37
CA ARG A 675 -32.70 16.92 9.22
C ARG A 675 -33.96 17.75 9.46
N GLN A 676 -33.89 18.80 10.29
CA GLN A 676 -35.05 19.67 10.55
C GLN A 676 -35.41 20.56 9.36
N GLN A 677 -34.54 20.68 8.35
CA GLN A 677 -34.85 21.27 7.05
C GLN A 677 -35.00 20.16 6.01
N ALA A 678 -36.20 19.57 5.94
CA ALA A 678 -36.59 18.63 4.88
C ALA A 678 -36.64 19.36 3.51
N ALA A 679 -35.49 19.68 2.94
CA ALA A 679 -35.35 20.11 1.56
C ALA A 679 -34.94 18.89 0.72
N ALA A 680 -35.63 18.68 -0.40
CA ALA A 680 -35.30 17.61 -1.35
C ALA A 680 -33.82 17.68 -1.79
N LYS A 681 -33.25 16.52 -2.14
CA LYS A 681 -31.90 16.36 -2.72
C LYS A 681 -31.50 17.55 -3.58
N CYS A 682 -30.31 18.10 -3.34
CA CYS A 682 -29.82 19.31 -3.97
C CYS A 682 -28.44 19.08 -4.62
N TRP A 683 -28.28 19.50 -5.87
CA TRP A 683 -27.00 19.47 -6.57
C TRP A 683 -26.25 20.79 -6.42
N TYR A 684 -24.94 20.71 -6.21
CA TYR A 684 -24.01 21.82 -6.18
C TYR A 684 -23.01 21.68 -7.31
N ARG A 685 -22.76 22.76 -8.04
CA ARG A 685 -21.59 22.91 -8.89
C ARG A 685 -20.48 23.61 -8.11
N LEU A 686 -19.37 22.91 -7.91
CA LEU A 686 -18.19 23.41 -7.22
C LEU A 686 -17.12 23.78 -8.22
N GLU A 687 -16.53 24.96 -8.06
CA GLU A 687 -15.29 25.37 -8.73
C GLU A 687 -14.14 25.24 -7.73
N TYR A 688 -13.09 24.53 -8.08
CA TYR A 688 -11.95 24.25 -7.22
C TYR A 688 -10.60 24.47 -7.90
N ARG A 689 -9.55 24.58 -7.08
CA ARG A 689 -8.14 24.61 -7.50
C ARG A 689 -7.43 23.34 -7.08
N LYS A 690 -6.45 22.93 -7.90
CA LYS A 690 -5.50 21.83 -7.67
C LYS A 690 -4.10 22.35 -7.99
N THR A 691 -3.27 22.51 -6.97
CA THR A 691 -1.98 23.21 -7.00
C THR A 691 -0.98 22.58 -6.02
N GLY A 692 0.28 23.02 -6.04
CA GLY A 692 1.33 22.44 -5.18
C GLY A 692 1.54 20.95 -5.47
N ASP A 693 1.84 20.16 -4.45
CA ASP A 693 2.11 18.71 -4.58
C ASP A 693 0.92 17.94 -5.20
N THR A 694 -0.30 18.40 -4.96
CA THR A 694 -1.50 17.71 -5.45
C THR A 694 -1.60 17.65 -6.97
N VAL A 695 -0.85 18.45 -7.73
CA VAL A 695 -0.82 18.36 -9.20
C VAL A 695 -0.38 16.97 -9.68
N PHE A 696 0.40 16.25 -8.87
CA PHE A 696 0.87 14.89 -9.15
C PHE A 696 -0.09 13.77 -8.73
N LEU A 697 -1.21 14.10 -8.09
CA LEU A 697 -2.27 13.11 -7.86
C LEU A 697 -2.98 12.80 -9.18
N GLY A 698 -3.08 11.52 -9.50
CA GLY A 698 -3.91 11.01 -10.58
C GLY A 698 -5.39 11.32 -10.36
N HIS A 699 -6.21 11.13 -11.39
CA HIS A 699 -7.64 11.41 -11.26
C HIS A 699 -8.33 10.53 -10.21
N LEU A 700 -7.94 9.24 -10.12
CA LEU A 700 -8.51 8.31 -9.15
C LEU A 700 -8.10 8.66 -7.72
N ASP A 701 -6.82 8.97 -7.48
CA ASP A 701 -6.33 9.40 -6.16
C ASP A 701 -7.00 10.71 -5.72
N PHE A 702 -7.18 11.65 -6.65
CA PHE A 702 -7.94 12.86 -6.39
C PHE A 702 -9.40 12.58 -5.99
N GLN A 703 -10.08 11.69 -6.71
CA GLN A 703 -11.45 11.31 -6.35
C GLN A 703 -11.49 10.67 -4.96
N ARG A 704 -10.52 9.81 -4.64
CA ARG A 704 -10.38 9.19 -3.33
C ARG A 704 -10.20 10.23 -2.22
N GLN A 705 -9.25 11.16 -2.36
CA GLN A 705 -9.03 12.23 -1.36
C GLN A 705 -10.28 13.09 -1.14
N LEU A 706 -11.00 13.42 -2.20
CA LEU A 706 -12.26 14.14 -2.09
C LEU A 706 -13.34 13.33 -1.35
N GLN A 707 -13.47 12.03 -1.64
CA GLN A 707 -14.44 11.17 -0.97
C GLN A 707 -14.13 11.03 0.52
N LEU A 708 -12.86 10.85 0.88
CA LEU A 708 -12.42 10.81 2.28
C LEU A 708 -12.73 12.14 2.99
N ALA A 709 -12.42 13.28 2.36
CA ALA A 709 -12.74 14.60 2.90
C ALA A 709 -14.25 14.81 3.10
N LEU A 710 -15.07 14.36 2.14
CA LEU A 710 -16.54 14.40 2.26
C LEU A 710 -17.03 13.56 3.44
N ARG A 711 -16.46 12.38 3.67
CA ARG A 711 -16.83 11.52 4.80
C ARG A 711 -16.43 12.15 6.14
N ARG A 712 -15.23 12.70 6.26
CA ARG A 712 -14.78 13.43 7.46
C ARG A 712 -15.56 14.71 7.73
N SER A 713 -16.13 15.33 6.69
CA SER A 713 -16.84 16.60 6.83
C SER A 713 -18.20 16.51 7.55
N GLY A 714 -18.76 15.30 7.65
CA GLY A 714 -20.12 15.09 8.17
C GLY A 714 -21.22 15.71 7.29
N LEU A 715 -20.91 16.08 6.04
CA LEU A 715 -21.90 16.60 5.10
C LEU A 715 -22.92 15.50 4.75
N PRO A 716 -24.22 15.86 4.59
CA PRO A 716 -25.26 14.92 4.20
C PRO A 716 -25.16 14.62 2.70
N VAL A 717 -24.15 13.84 2.30
CA VAL A 717 -23.90 13.47 0.90
C VAL A 717 -25.00 12.53 0.41
N ALA A 718 -25.56 12.79 -0.77
CA ALA A 718 -26.52 11.88 -1.37
C ALA A 718 -25.80 10.70 -2.05
N TYR A 719 -26.29 9.48 -1.84
CA TYR A 719 -25.70 8.26 -2.39
C TYR A 719 -26.57 7.64 -3.50
N SER A 720 -25.95 6.80 -4.34
CA SER A 720 -26.66 5.99 -5.33
C SER A 720 -27.52 4.91 -4.69
N LYS A 721 -28.62 4.52 -5.35
CA LYS A 721 -29.43 3.37 -4.94
C LYS A 721 -28.78 2.07 -5.44
N GLY A 722 -28.63 1.06 -4.59
CA GLY A 722 -28.09 -0.24 -4.95
C GLY A 722 -27.34 -0.94 -3.81
N TYR A 723 -26.74 -2.09 -4.11
CA TYR A 723 -26.00 -2.91 -3.14
C TYR A 723 -24.67 -2.31 -2.69
N HIS A 724 -24.11 -1.36 -3.45
CA HIS A 724 -22.91 -0.61 -3.09
C HIS A 724 -23.21 0.89 -3.31
N PRO A 725 -23.70 1.59 -2.28
CA PRO A 725 -24.04 3.00 -2.39
C PRO A 725 -22.75 3.82 -2.55
N HIS A 726 -22.62 4.56 -3.65
CA HIS A 726 -21.51 5.48 -3.88
C HIS A 726 -21.99 6.93 -3.81
N PRO A 727 -21.14 7.86 -3.34
CA PRO A 727 -21.49 9.28 -3.29
C PRO A 727 -21.77 9.78 -4.71
N LEU A 728 -22.83 10.57 -4.86
CA LEU A 728 -23.24 11.11 -6.15
C LEU A 728 -22.36 12.32 -6.54
N LEU A 729 -21.25 11.99 -7.19
CA LEU A 729 -20.26 12.93 -7.72
C LEU A 729 -20.23 12.87 -9.25
N LYS A 730 -20.06 14.02 -9.91
CA LYS A 730 -19.80 14.10 -11.35
C LYS A 730 -18.65 15.05 -11.62
N PHE A 731 -17.64 14.59 -12.34
CA PHE A 731 -16.47 15.39 -12.68
C PHE A 731 -16.59 15.92 -14.13
N GLY A 732 -15.95 17.06 -14.41
CA GLY A 732 -15.64 17.47 -15.78
C GLY A 732 -14.35 16.82 -16.31
N PRO A 733 -13.78 17.28 -17.44
CA PRO A 733 -12.64 16.62 -18.04
C PRO A 733 -11.44 16.62 -17.08
N PRO A 734 -10.80 15.46 -16.88
CA PRO A 734 -9.74 15.31 -15.90
C PRO A 734 -8.56 16.22 -16.23
N LEU A 735 -7.92 16.74 -15.19
CA LEU A 735 -6.66 17.47 -15.29
C LEU A 735 -5.51 16.46 -15.46
N PRO A 736 -4.60 16.62 -16.44
CA PRO A 736 -3.43 15.76 -16.56
C PRO A 736 -2.53 15.84 -15.30
N VAL A 737 -1.84 14.75 -14.99
CA VAL A 737 -0.83 14.71 -13.90
C VAL A 737 0.28 15.71 -14.21
N GLY A 738 0.76 16.43 -13.19
CA GLY A 738 1.77 17.49 -13.32
C GLY A 738 1.23 18.85 -13.77
N VAL A 739 -0.07 18.95 -14.11
CA VAL A 739 -0.70 20.20 -14.51
C VAL A 739 -1.49 20.78 -13.33
N ALA A 740 -1.32 22.07 -13.04
CA ALA A 740 -2.13 22.80 -12.07
C ALA A 740 -3.46 23.27 -12.68
N GLY A 741 -4.50 23.38 -11.87
CA GLY A 741 -5.83 23.82 -12.30
C GLY A 741 -6.37 24.89 -11.38
N LEU A 742 -6.80 26.04 -11.94
CA LEU A 742 -7.29 27.18 -11.13
C LEU A 742 -8.82 27.35 -11.13
N CYS A 743 -9.52 26.63 -12.00
CA CYS A 743 -10.96 26.78 -12.23
C CYS A 743 -11.61 25.44 -12.61
N GLU A 744 -11.23 24.39 -11.91
CA GLU A 744 -11.76 23.04 -12.13
C GLU A 744 -13.18 22.90 -11.62
N ASN A 745 -14.00 22.06 -12.26
CA ASN A 745 -15.41 21.94 -11.90
C ASN A 745 -15.80 20.50 -11.58
N LEU A 746 -16.66 20.34 -10.56
CA LEU A 746 -17.33 19.08 -10.24
C LEU A 746 -18.75 19.37 -9.71
N ASP A 747 -19.66 18.42 -9.89
CA ASP A 747 -20.99 18.46 -9.32
C ASP A 747 -21.11 17.45 -8.16
N LEU A 748 -21.63 17.91 -7.02
CA LEU A 748 -21.84 17.15 -5.79
C LEU A 748 -23.33 17.19 -5.41
N ALA A 749 -23.94 16.03 -5.17
CA ALA A 749 -25.29 15.99 -4.62
C ALA A 749 -25.29 15.81 -3.10
N LEU A 750 -26.07 16.63 -2.42
CA LEU A 750 -26.36 16.53 -0.98
C LEU A 750 -27.84 16.22 -0.77
N GLU A 751 -28.18 15.63 0.36
CA GLU A 751 -29.56 15.32 0.73
C GLU A 751 -30.39 16.58 0.99
N CYS A 752 -29.76 17.64 1.48
CA CYS A 752 -30.37 18.94 1.73
C CYS A 752 -29.43 20.09 1.33
N GLN A 753 -29.93 21.33 1.39
CA GLN A 753 -29.09 22.50 1.19
C GLN A 753 -28.24 22.75 2.45
N VAL A 754 -26.97 23.13 2.28
CA VAL A 754 -25.98 23.32 3.35
C VAL A 754 -25.31 24.69 3.18
N PRO A 755 -25.65 25.68 4.01
CA PRO A 755 -24.92 26.94 4.09
C PRO A 755 -23.47 26.70 4.50
N GLY A 756 -22.53 27.47 3.93
CA GLY A 756 -21.11 27.33 4.26
C GLY A 756 -20.45 26.04 3.75
N LEU A 757 -21.07 25.31 2.81
CA LEU A 757 -20.53 24.07 2.20
C LEU A 757 -19.05 24.19 1.84
N LYS A 758 -18.67 25.29 1.21
CA LYS A 758 -17.29 25.58 0.79
C LYS A 758 -16.31 25.55 1.98
N ASP A 759 -16.66 26.21 3.07
CA ASP A 759 -15.76 26.36 4.22
C ASP A 759 -15.68 25.07 5.04
N ILE A 760 -16.79 24.32 5.12
CA ILE A 760 -16.83 22.99 5.72
C ILE A 760 -15.90 22.04 4.96
N LEU A 761 -16.05 21.97 3.63
CA LEU A 761 -15.27 21.06 2.80
C LEU A 761 -13.80 21.46 2.75
N ASN A 762 -13.48 22.75 2.61
CA ASN A 762 -12.09 23.23 2.57
C ASN A 762 -11.27 22.93 3.84
N ARG A 763 -11.91 22.76 5.00
CA ARG A 763 -11.20 22.31 6.23
C ARG A 763 -10.75 20.85 6.16
N GLN A 764 -11.38 20.06 5.30
CA GLN A 764 -11.12 18.63 5.17
C GLN A 764 -10.29 18.28 3.94
N LEU A 765 -10.14 19.19 2.98
CA LEU A 765 -9.37 18.95 1.76
C LEU A 765 -7.87 19.03 2.03
N PRO A 766 -7.06 18.21 1.32
CA PRO A 766 -5.60 18.26 1.44
C PRO A 766 -5.04 19.62 0.97
N ALA A 767 -3.86 19.97 1.48
CA ALA A 767 -3.13 21.16 1.04
C ALA A 767 -2.97 21.17 -0.49
N GLY A 768 -3.11 22.35 -1.12
CA GLY A 768 -3.08 22.46 -2.58
C GLY A 768 -4.42 22.22 -3.28
N MET A 769 -5.42 21.65 -2.59
CA MET A 769 -6.80 21.54 -3.07
C MET A 769 -7.72 22.51 -2.35
N ARG A 770 -8.49 23.31 -3.10
CA ARG A 770 -9.40 24.30 -2.49
C ARG A 770 -10.62 24.58 -3.36
N VAL A 771 -11.82 24.44 -2.79
CA VAL A 771 -13.06 24.93 -3.39
C VAL A 771 -13.10 26.45 -3.28
N ILE A 772 -13.22 27.12 -4.43
CA ILE A 772 -13.25 28.58 -4.56
C ILE A 772 -14.70 29.08 -4.57
N ARG A 773 -15.58 28.37 -5.28
CA ARG A 773 -17.01 28.72 -5.39
C ARG A 773 -17.86 27.46 -5.31
N ALA A 774 -19.05 27.61 -4.73
CA ALA A 774 -20.09 26.59 -4.70
C ALA A 774 -21.42 27.24 -5.10
N ARG A 775 -22.08 26.73 -6.14
CA ARG A 775 -23.40 27.21 -6.57
C ARG A 775 -24.43 26.09 -6.54
N VAL A 776 -25.61 26.40 -6.02
CA VAL A 776 -26.75 25.49 -6.04
C VAL A 776 -27.27 25.39 -7.48
N SER A 777 -27.37 24.16 -7.99
CA SER A 777 -27.95 23.83 -9.30
C SER A 777 -29.40 23.34 -9.22
N GLY A 778 -29.97 23.26 -8.02
CA GLY A 778 -31.34 22.82 -7.77
C GLY A 778 -31.47 21.31 -7.55
N ALA A 779 -32.71 20.80 -7.62
CA ALA A 779 -33.02 19.41 -7.30
C ALA A 779 -32.73 18.42 -8.45
N GLN A 780 -32.75 18.91 -9.68
CA GLN A 780 -32.46 18.10 -10.86
C GLN A 780 -30.96 17.94 -11.07
N THR A 781 -30.61 16.84 -11.74
CA THR A 781 -29.20 16.56 -12.07
C THR A 781 -28.70 17.58 -13.09
N PRO A 782 -27.58 18.27 -12.84
CA PRO A 782 -27.06 19.28 -13.77
C PRO A 782 -26.62 18.65 -15.10
N PRO A 783 -26.59 19.46 -16.19
CA PRO A 783 -25.99 19.06 -17.45
C PRO A 783 -24.52 18.68 -17.25
N SER A 784 -24.06 17.64 -17.98
CA SER A 784 -22.70 17.15 -17.89
C SER A 784 -21.67 18.22 -18.24
N ILE A 785 -20.74 18.50 -17.34
CA ILE A 785 -19.64 19.46 -17.54
C ILE A 785 -18.86 19.11 -18.82
N ASP A 786 -18.59 17.82 -19.05
CA ASP A 786 -17.93 17.32 -20.26
C ASP A 786 -18.64 17.70 -21.57
N LYS A 787 -19.95 17.96 -21.55
CA LYS A 787 -20.69 18.37 -22.77
C LYS A 787 -20.71 19.87 -22.96
N ILE A 788 -20.47 20.63 -21.90
CA ILE A 788 -20.47 22.10 -21.90
C ILE A 788 -19.12 22.63 -22.40
N VAL A 789 -18.03 21.94 -22.06
CA VAL A 789 -16.67 22.44 -22.28
C VAL A 789 -16.22 22.23 -23.71
N GLU A 790 -15.83 23.33 -24.36
CA GLU A 790 -15.32 23.35 -25.74
C GLU A 790 -13.82 23.68 -25.81
N CYS A 791 -13.30 24.48 -24.88
CA CYS A 791 -11.90 24.91 -24.90
C CYS A 791 -11.35 25.19 -23.50
N PHE A 792 -10.03 25.17 -23.41
CA PHE A 792 -9.26 25.38 -22.19
C PHE A 792 -8.19 26.44 -22.44
N ASP A 793 -8.00 27.33 -21.47
CA ASP A 793 -6.89 28.29 -21.48
C ASP A 793 -5.79 27.78 -20.54
N TYR A 794 -4.56 27.89 -21.00
CA TYR A 794 -3.35 27.44 -20.31
C TYR A 794 -2.33 28.57 -20.23
N ARG A 795 -1.55 28.54 -19.16
CA ARG A 795 -0.25 29.19 -19.02
C ARG A 795 0.79 28.08 -18.89
N ALA A 796 1.78 28.03 -19.77
CA ALA A 796 2.93 27.14 -19.64
C ALA A 796 4.20 27.97 -19.48
N GLU A 797 5.05 27.55 -18.56
CA GLU A 797 6.33 28.17 -18.28
C GLU A 797 7.41 27.19 -18.73
N VAL A 798 8.13 27.57 -19.78
CA VAL A 798 9.27 26.80 -20.29
C VAL A 798 10.49 27.25 -19.49
N PRO A 799 11.18 26.34 -18.78
CA PRO A 799 12.31 26.72 -17.95
C PRO A 799 13.39 27.42 -18.79
N GLY A 800 14.08 28.39 -18.18
CA GLY A 800 15.18 29.10 -18.82
C GLY A 800 16.48 28.28 -18.83
N PRO A 801 17.53 28.73 -19.54
CA PRO A 801 18.80 28.00 -19.64
C PRO A 801 19.48 27.70 -18.28
N ALA A 802 19.29 28.56 -17.28
CA ALA A 802 19.84 28.36 -15.94
C ALA A 802 19.27 27.12 -15.23
N GLU A 803 18.04 26.72 -15.58
CA GLU A 803 17.38 25.50 -15.08
C GLU A 803 17.52 24.32 -16.06
N GLY A 804 18.41 24.45 -17.06
CA GLY A 804 18.59 23.46 -18.12
C GLY A 804 17.47 23.47 -19.17
N GLY A 805 16.77 24.60 -19.32
CA GLY A 805 15.73 24.80 -20.32
C GLY A 805 16.16 25.65 -21.53
N LEU A 806 15.22 26.36 -22.14
CA LEU A 806 15.40 27.03 -23.44
C LEU A 806 15.42 28.57 -23.29
N PRO A 807 16.24 29.28 -24.10
CA PRO A 807 16.19 30.74 -24.18
C PRO A 807 14.81 31.25 -24.65
N PRO A 808 14.28 32.36 -24.09
CA PRO A 808 12.98 32.91 -24.47
C PRO A 808 12.82 33.26 -25.96
N ASP A 809 13.88 33.75 -26.60
CA ASP A 809 13.92 34.07 -28.04
C ASP A 809 13.82 32.82 -28.92
N VAL A 810 14.42 31.71 -28.50
CA VAL A 810 14.30 30.41 -29.18
C VAL A 810 12.87 29.87 -29.06
N VAL A 811 12.26 30.01 -27.88
CA VAL A 811 10.85 29.64 -27.68
C VAL A 811 9.92 30.52 -28.53
N ALA A 812 10.22 31.81 -28.66
CA ALA A 812 9.48 32.73 -29.53
C ALA A 812 9.53 32.30 -31.01
N ALA A 813 10.73 31.99 -31.51
CA ALA A 813 10.91 31.51 -32.88
C ALA A 813 10.13 30.20 -33.14
N ALA A 814 10.10 29.29 -32.16
CA ALA A 814 9.31 28.06 -32.27
C ALA A 814 7.80 28.33 -32.32
N CYS A 815 7.30 29.30 -31.55
CA CYS A 815 5.90 29.73 -31.61
C CYS A 815 5.53 30.31 -32.97
N ASP A 816 6.36 31.20 -33.51
CA ASP A 816 6.15 31.81 -34.83
C ASP A 816 6.16 30.75 -35.93
N ALA A 817 7.13 29.83 -35.89
CA ALA A 817 7.18 28.68 -36.80
C ALA A 817 5.90 27.84 -36.71
N PHE A 818 5.46 27.49 -35.50
CA PHE A 818 4.23 26.72 -35.28
C PHE A 818 2.98 27.45 -35.82
N LEU A 819 2.86 28.76 -35.58
CA LEU A 819 1.72 29.56 -36.04
C LEU A 819 1.68 29.71 -37.57
N SER A 820 2.85 29.75 -38.20
CA SER A 820 3.01 29.84 -39.66
C SER A 820 2.65 28.54 -40.40
N CYS A 821 2.70 27.39 -39.71
CA CYS A 821 2.28 26.12 -40.29
C CYS A 821 0.76 26.06 -40.50
N SER A 822 0.33 25.49 -41.63
CA SER A 822 -1.09 25.23 -41.91
C SER A 822 -1.61 23.99 -41.18
N THR A 823 -0.78 22.97 -41.00
CA THR A 823 -1.08 21.73 -40.26
C THR A 823 0.13 21.29 -39.44
N ARG A 824 -0.10 20.64 -38.30
CA ARG A 824 0.94 19.97 -37.50
C ARG A 824 0.35 18.69 -36.91
N VAL A 825 0.68 17.55 -37.50
CA VAL A 825 0.10 16.25 -37.10
C VAL A 825 0.99 15.57 -36.06
N VAL A 826 0.37 15.04 -35.01
CA VAL A 826 1.00 14.18 -34.01
C VAL A 826 0.33 12.82 -34.03
N THR A 827 1.15 11.76 -34.09
CA THR A 827 0.70 10.38 -33.99
C THR A 827 0.64 9.97 -32.51
N ARG A 828 -0.53 9.52 -32.05
CA ARG A 828 -0.72 9.00 -30.70
C ARG A 828 -0.98 7.51 -30.74
N HIS A 829 -0.11 6.75 -30.10
CA HIS A 829 -0.28 5.33 -29.90
C HIS A 829 -1.36 5.05 -28.86
N ARG A 830 -2.42 4.33 -29.24
CA ARG A 830 -3.44 3.85 -28.30
C ARG A 830 -3.51 2.33 -28.34
N PRO A 831 -4.01 1.66 -27.29
CA PRO A 831 -4.23 0.21 -27.30
C PRO A 831 -5.13 -0.29 -28.44
N LYS A 832 -5.96 0.60 -29.02
CA LYS A 832 -6.87 0.31 -30.14
C LYS A 832 -6.30 0.71 -31.51
N GLY A 833 -5.01 1.04 -31.59
CA GLY A 833 -4.35 1.53 -32.79
C GLY A 833 -3.97 3.01 -32.71
N ASP A 834 -3.11 3.44 -33.63
CA ASP A 834 -2.60 4.79 -33.68
C ASP A 834 -3.68 5.75 -34.18
N ILE A 835 -3.66 6.97 -33.66
CA ILE A 835 -4.49 8.06 -34.16
C ILE A 835 -3.60 9.24 -34.56
N GLU A 836 -3.95 9.88 -35.66
CA GLU A 836 -3.33 11.14 -36.07
C GLU A 836 -4.19 12.30 -35.62
N VAL A 837 -3.57 13.31 -35.01
CA VAL A 837 -4.25 14.50 -34.52
C VAL A 837 -3.52 15.73 -35.05
N ASP A 838 -4.20 16.57 -35.84
CA ASP A 838 -3.69 17.88 -36.24
C ASP A 838 -3.82 18.87 -35.08
N VAL A 839 -2.71 19.13 -34.40
CA VAL A 839 -2.66 19.97 -33.21
C VAL A 839 -2.77 21.46 -33.57
N ARG A 840 -2.37 21.84 -34.80
CA ARG A 840 -2.46 23.23 -35.27
C ARG A 840 -3.92 23.67 -35.40
N ALA A 841 -4.80 22.77 -35.84
CA ALA A 841 -6.24 22.99 -35.94
C ALA A 841 -6.93 23.17 -34.57
N MET A 842 -6.30 22.71 -33.48
CA MET A 842 -6.84 22.83 -32.12
C MET A 842 -6.57 24.21 -31.49
N VAL A 843 -5.62 24.98 -32.02
CA VAL A 843 -5.30 26.34 -31.56
C VAL A 843 -6.14 27.36 -32.34
N PRO A 844 -7.04 28.12 -31.70
CA PRO A 844 -7.77 29.18 -32.37
C PRO A 844 -6.82 30.27 -32.88
N THR A 845 -7.24 30.99 -33.92
CA THR A 845 -6.49 32.17 -34.41
C THR A 845 -6.25 33.17 -33.27
N GLY A 846 -4.99 33.57 -33.06
CA GLY A 846 -4.59 34.45 -31.94
C GLY A 846 -4.69 33.79 -30.56
N GLY A 847 -4.94 32.48 -30.49
CA GLY A 847 -5.07 31.71 -29.25
C GLY A 847 -3.75 31.17 -28.72
N LEU A 848 -2.61 31.66 -29.18
CA LEU A 848 -1.27 31.39 -28.64
C LEU A 848 -0.53 32.71 -28.61
N VAL A 849 -0.05 33.09 -27.44
CA VAL A 849 0.63 34.36 -27.15
C VAL A 849 1.81 34.06 -26.25
N LEU A 850 2.98 34.60 -26.59
CA LEU A 850 4.16 34.62 -25.72
C LEU A 850 4.14 35.91 -24.91
N ASP A 851 4.42 35.83 -23.60
CA ASP A 851 4.61 37.03 -22.78
C ASP A 851 5.91 37.73 -23.18
N ALA A 852 5.87 39.06 -23.34
CA ALA A 852 6.96 39.82 -23.97
C ALA A 852 8.18 39.98 -23.05
N GLU A 853 7.98 39.87 -21.73
CA GLU A 853 9.04 39.91 -20.74
C GLU A 853 9.24 38.50 -20.15
N PRO A 854 10.47 37.95 -20.16
CA PRO A 854 10.76 36.71 -19.47
C PRO A 854 10.57 36.87 -17.97
N THR A 855 10.42 35.77 -17.24
CA THR A 855 10.42 35.84 -15.78
C THR A 855 11.77 36.31 -15.25
N GLU A 856 11.82 36.71 -13.98
CA GLU A 856 13.08 37.03 -13.29
C GLU A 856 14.11 35.88 -13.38
N GLU A 857 13.63 34.63 -13.51
CA GLU A 857 14.42 33.40 -13.63
C GLU A 857 14.79 33.07 -15.10
N GLY A 858 14.42 33.93 -16.06
CA GLY A 858 14.70 33.75 -17.49
C GLY A 858 13.81 32.72 -18.20
N ALA A 859 12.70 32.30 -17.58
CA ALA A 859 11.74 31.37 -18.17
C ALA A 859 10.84 32.06 -19.21
N ALA A 860 10.45 31.31 -20.24
CA ALA A 860 9.54 31.79 -21.28
C ALA A 860 8.08 31.44 -20.93
N VAL A 861 7.18 32.43 -20.92
CA VAL A 861 5.78 32.23 -20.51
C VAL A 861 4.86 32.22 -21.73
N LEU A 862 4.27 31.06 -22.00
CA LEU A 862 3.30 30.84 -23.06
C LEU A 862 1.87 30.90 -22.50
N ARG A 863 1.00 31.66 -23.16
CA ARG A 863 -0.45 31.64 -22.91
C ARG A 863 -1.16 31.12 -24.14
N PHE A 864 -1.98 30.09 -23.99
CA PHE A 864 -2.66 29.52 -25.14
C PHE A 864 -4.02 28.89 -24.81
N THR A 865 -4.89 28.86 -25.82
CA THR A 865 -6.18 28.19 -25.81
C THR A 865 -6.10 26.92 -26.65
N LEU A 866 -6.53 25.79 -26.09
CA LEU A 866 -6.75 24.55 -26.84
C LEU A 866 -8.25 24.25 -26.95
N ARG A 867 -8.75 24.04 -28.16
CA ARG A 867 -10.10 23.54 -28.43
C ARG A 867 -10.13 22.01 -28.36
N ARG A 868 -11.28 21.45 -27.99
CA ARG A 868 -11.53 20.01 -28.15
C ARG A 868 -11.77 19.69 -29.62
N SER A 869 -11.33 18.51 -30.05
CA SER A 869 -11.62 18.02 -31.40
C SER A 869 -13.12 17.76 -31.59
N ALA A 870 -13.57 17.67 -32.84
CA ALA A 870 -14.97 17.39 -33.19
C ALA A 870 -15.50 16.04 -32.64
N THR A 871 -14.60 15.10 -32.32
CA THR A 871 -14.93 13.82 -31.67
C THR A 871 -14.94 13.91 -30.14
N GLY A 872 -14.77 15.10 -29.57
CA GLY A 872 -14.74 15.37 -28.13
C GLY A 872 -13.39 15.07 -27.46
N ALA A 873 -12.38 14.60 -28.20
CA ALA A 873 -11.06 14.32 -27.65
C ALA A 873 -10.23 15.60 -27.48
N THR A 874 -9.61 15.76 -26.30
CA THR A 874 -8.61 16.80 -26.02
C THR A 874 -7.21 16.23 -26.26
N ILE A 875 -6.29 17.03 -26.79
CA ILE A 875 -4.88 16.68 -26.80
C ILE A 875 -4.28 16.94 -25.41
N PRO A 876 -3.47 16.02 -24.85
CA PRO A 876 -2.67 16.32 -23.66
C PRO A 876 -1.80 17.56 -23.89
N VAL A 877 -1.72 18.43 -22.89
CA VAL A 877 -1.00 19.71 -23.04
C VAL A 877 0.50 19.52 -23.30
N HIS A 878 1.12 18.48 -22.74
CA HIS A 878 2.52 18.15 -23.00
C HIS A 878 2.74 17.68 -24.45
N ASP A 879 1.83 16.88 -25.03
CA ASP A 879 1.89 16.51 -26.46
C ASP A 879 1.80 17.75 -27.36
N PHE A 880 0.99 18.75 -26.96
CA PHE A 880 0.91 20.04 -27.66
C PHE A 880 2.24 20.82 -27.55
N LEU A 881 2.81 20.94 -26.35
CA LEU A 881 4.10 21.61 -26.15
C LEU A 881 5.23 20.93 -26.93
N ALA A 882 5.25 19.60 -26.97
CA ALA A 882 6.17 18.82 -27.78
C ALA A 882 6.05 19.17 -29.27
N ALA A 883 4.83 19.19 -29.80
CA ALA A 883 4.58 19.53 -31.19
C ALA A 883 4.90 21.01 -31.53
N LEU A 884 4.76 21.91 -30.56
CA LEU A 884 5.11 23.32 -30.69
C LEU A 884 6.63 23.52 -30.74
N LEU A 885 7.37 22.92 -29.82
CA LEU A 885 8.84 23.04 -29.73
C LEU A 885 9.56 22.23 -30.82
N GLY A 886 8.97 21.12 -31.27
CA GLY A 886 9.62 20.21 -32.22
C GLY A 886 10.73 19.36 -31.58
N PRO A 887 11.25 18.35 -32.30
CA PRO A 887 12.15 17.34 -31.74
C PRO A 887 13.53 17.88 -31.32
N GLU A 888 14.08 18.86 -32.05
CA GLU A 888 15.40 19.43 -31.75
C GLU A 888 15.41 20.20 -30.42
N LEU A 889 14.42 21.07 -30.22
CA LEU A 889 14.28 21.83 -28.97
C LEU A 889 13.86 20.95 -27.81
N GLN A 890 13.09 19.89 -28.05
CA GLN A 890 12.82 18.87 -27.04
C GLN A 890 14.10 18.18 -26.59
N GLY A 891 14.98 17.80 -27.51
CA GLY A 891 16.29 17.23 -27.16
C GLY A 891 17.15 18.19 -26.33
N SER A 892 17.02 19.49 -26.55
CA SER A 892 17.73 20.53 -25.78
C SER A 892 17.11 20.79 -24.40
N LEU A 893 15.77 20.76 -24.31
CA LEU A 893 15.01 20.86 -23.06
C LEU A 893 15.10 19.58 -22.21
N GLY A 894 15.44 18.45 -22.83
CA GLY A 894 15.34 17.12 -22.26
C GLY A 894 13.95 16.52 -22.39
N ASP A 895 12.95 17.10 -21.70
CA ASP A 895 11.56 16.64 -21.74
C ASP A 895 10.56 17.79 -21.52
N VAL A 896 9.49 17.85 -22.31
CA VAL A 896 8.45 18.87 -22.20
C VAL A 896 7.67 18.83 -20.90
N ARG A 897 7.74 17.73 -20.14
CA ARG A 897 7.12 17.59 -18.83
C ARG A 897 7.81 18.44 -17.75
N TYR A 898 8.98 18.99 -18.03
CA TYR A 898 9.61 20.02 -17.19
C TYR A 898 8.94 21.38 -17.30
N CYS A 899 8.13 21.63 -18.34
CA CYS A 899 7.35 22.86 -18.44
C CYS A 899 6.28 22.91 -17.34
N ARG A 900 6.24 23.98 -16.55
CA ARG A 900 5.20 24.16 -15.52
C ARG A 900 3.92 24.63 -16.18
N VAL A 901 2.89 23.78 -16.19
CA VAL A 901 1.63 24.07 -16.87
C VAL A 901 0.50 24.31 -15.89
N ILE A 902 -0.24 25.40 -16.11
CA ILE A 902 -1.40 25.80 -15.33
C ILE A 902 -2.58 25.97 -16.28
N ARG A 903 -3.68 25.25 -16.04
CA ARG A 903 -4.98 25.53 -16.66
C ARG A 903 -5.62 26.71 -15.94
N THR A 904 -5.67 27.85 -16.63
CA THR A 904 -6.16 29.14 -16.12
C THR A 904 -7.61 29.41 -16.48
N GLY A 905 -8.14 28.71 -17.47
CA GLY A 905 -9.50 28.91 -17.94
C GLY A 905 -10.16 27.65 -18.49
N TYR A 906 -11.48 27.61 -18.35
CA TYR A 906 -12.29 26.42 -18.58
C TYR A 906 -13.65 26.86 -19.12
N PHE A 907 -13.86 26.74 -20.44
CA PHE A 907 -14.95 27.45 -21.12
C PHE A 907 -15.76 26.56 -22.06
N GLY A 908 -17.08 26.77 -22.02
CA GLY A 908 -18.02 26.46 -23.09
C GLY A 908 -18.42 27.70 -23.88
N ARG A 909 -19.42 27.55 -24.74
CA ARG A 909 -20.09 28.68 -25.40
C ARG A 909 -21.58 28.71 -25.07
N THR A 910 -22.12 29.92 -24.97
CA THR A 910 -23.58 30.11 -24.98
C THR A 910 -24.10 30.03 -26.42
N ASN A 911 -25.43 29.91 -26.58
CA ASN A 911 -26.09 29.95 -27.88
C ASN A 911 -25.82 31.26 -28.67
N MET A 912 -25.38 32.32 -27.99
CA MET A 912 -24.97 33.60 -28.59
C MET A 912 -23.46 33.69 -28.86
N GLY A 913 -22.72 32.59 -28.73
CA GLY A 913 -21.29 32.49 -29.04
C GLY A 913 -20.34 33.09 -27.99
N ARG A 914 -20.83 33.55 -26.83
CA ARG A 914 -20.00 34.08 -25.74
C ARG A 914 -19.33 32.94 -24.96
N ARG A 915 -18.06 33.13 -24.56
CA ARG A 915 -17.36 32.21 -23.64
C ARG A 915 -18.04 32.25 -22.27
N ILE A 916 -18.39 31.09 -21.74
CA ILE A 916 -19.00 30.94 -20.41
C ILE A 916 -18.30 29.83 -19.63
N THR A 917 -18.11 30.01 -18.33
CA THR A 917 -17.62 28.95 -17.45
C THR A 917 -18.76 28.03 -17.00
N PRO A 918 -18.52 26.74 -16.73
CA PRO A 918 -19.58 25.83 -16.28
C PRO A 918 -20.30 26.30 -15.02
N ILE A 919 -19.61 27.01 -14.12
CA ILE A 919 -20.20 27.53 -12.89
C ILE A 919 -21.12 28.74 -13.14
N GLN A 920 -20.85 29.55 -14.18
CA GLN A 920 -21.70 30.68 -14.56
C GLN A 920 -23.02 30.21 -15.20
N GLU A 921 -23.00 29.11 -15.96
CA GLU A 921 -24.18 28.54 -16.63
C GLU A 921 -25.33 28.23 -15.65
N VAL A 922 -24.99 27.81 -14.43
CA VAL A 922 -25.95 27.49 -13.36
C VAL A 922 -26.75 28.72 -12.91
N GLY A 923 -26.23 29.94 -13.12
CA GLY A 923 -26.91 31.20 -12.79
C GLY A 923 -27.66 31.88 -13.94
N GLU A 924 -27.33 31.59 -15.21
CA GLU A 924 -28.04 32.15 -16.36
C GLU A 924 -29.34 31.39 -16.67
N THR A 925 -29.40 30.10 -16.33
CA THR A 925 -30.59 29.26 -16.51
C THR A 925 -31.71 29.54 -15.50
N SER A 926 -31.39 30.10 -14.33
CA SER A 926 -32.39 30.49 -13.32
C SER A 926 -33.25 31.72 -13.70
N HIS A 927 -32.92 32.44 -14.77
CA HIS A 927 -33.72 33.58 -15.25
C HIS A 927 -34.71 33.26 -16.37
N ARG A 928 -34.90 31.99 -16.76
CA ARG A 928 -35.76 31.62 -17.91
C ARG A 928 -37.00 30.77 -17.64
N PHE A 929 -37.41 30.58 -16.38
CA PHE A 929 -38.66 29.89 -16.07
C PHE A 929 -39.49 30.67 -15.04
N TRP A 930 -40.20 31.71 -15.50
CA TRP A 930 -41.51 32.15 -14.98
C TRP A 930 -42.05 33.35 -15.79
N LEU A 931 -42.47 33.13 -17.03
CA LEU A 931 -43.43 34.02 -17.72
C LEU A 931 -44.31 33.12 -18.60
N GLY A 932 -45.18 32.35 -17.94
CA GLY A 932 -46.28 31.66 -18.58
C GLY A 932 -47.29 32.67 -19.11
N ARG A 933 -47.38 32.80 -20.43
CA ARG A 933 -48.59 33.29 -21.10
C ARG A 933 -49.65 32.21 -20.96
N HIS A 934 -50.72 32.49 -20.22
CA HIS A 934 -52.11 32.15 -20.59
C HIS A 934 -53.07 32.82 -19.60
N PHE A 935 -53.58 33.99 -20.00
CA PHE A 935 -54.90 34.48 -19.65
C PHE A 935 -55.36 35.38 -20.81
N LEU A 936 -56.16 34.80 -21.71
CA LEU A 936 -57.14 35.43 -22.58
C LEU A 936 -57.97 34.27 -23.16
N GLY A 937 -59.25 34.21 -22.79
CA GLY A 937 -60.21 33.17 -23.21
C GLY A 937 -60.70 32.32 -22.05
#